data_AF-A0A0A9XRE5-F1
#
_entry.id   AF-A0A0A9XRE5-F1
#
_cell.length_a   1.000
_cell.length_b   1.000
_cell.length_c   1.000
_cell.angle_alpha   90.00
_cell.angle_beta   90.00
_cell.angle_gamma   90.00
#
_symmetry.space_group_name_H-M   'P 1'
#
loop_
_entity.id
_entity.type
_entity.pdbx_description
1 polymer ?
#
loop_
_entity_poly.entity_id
_entity_poly.type
_entity_poly.pdbx_seq_one_letter_code
_entity_poly.pdbx_strand_id
1 'polypeptide(L)'
;MAYSTSDEFDTILEKLIAELEHFVQNVLGSQTLANVTNIIELVVITRRNREDVYAMSLVTKTVESLLELVSTAADSEVALRHKELYLRVLKTLQDPRAYGLQWTNKQITRSFQDSREEFRYAFDCVDILLRNQFLNLPQFDLHLAHAIDNGQNYVAVNFAMQIIQYYIIDDRSSGVLMDQDILNTIEVLARIVTHSRQPPEGLATLIDLIRASHDPGLNVERGMERGHGPAAHIFSGISQGKSRDYDDPPGLLEKTEYLLREWVNIYHSPQGAKDPNKAFSMFVHQMNCHGILKTDDLITRFFRLSTQMVVELCYRFLPDCTGTGATNTRNKMFHTVDAYVKLISLLVKHSGEANNSATKINLLNKVLGIVAGVLQQDHETHQTDFQQLPYQRIFIMLFLELNAREPILEAINFQLLTAYFHTLHILRPAKSPGFAYAWLELVSHRLFLGRMLGLTPQQKGWYMYAQLLIDLFKYLAPFLRNAELAKPVTVLYKGTLRVLLVLLHDFPEFLCDYHYGFCDVIPPNCIQMRNLILSAFPRNMRLPDPFTPNLKVDMLAEISNEPRVLTEFALMIQPASFKKDLDHYLKARTPVTFLSDLRSNLQISNEPGLRYNIPLMNALVLYVGHEAITYIRKKGLSPNMTTIAHSAHMDIFQNLAVDLDTEGRYLFLNAIANQLRYPNSHTHYFSCTLLYLFAEANTEAIQEQITRVLLERLIVNRPHPWGLLITFIELIKNPTYKFWNHEFVHCAPEIEKLFESVARSCMVQKHVPPPAENDLSEL
;
A
#
# COMPACT_ATOMS: atom_id res chain seq x y z
N MET A 1 -13.32 16.92 34.13
CA MET A 1 -14.64 17.54 33.91
C MET A 1 -15.25 16.85 32.72
N ALA A 2 -16.33 16.08 32.93
CA ALA A 2 -17.00 15.33 31.87
C ALA A 2 -17.86 16.29 31.06
N TYR A 3 -17.45 16.59 29.82
CA TYR A 3 -18.36 17.16 28.84
C TYR A 3 -19.36 16.05 28.47
N SER A 4 -20.64 16.34 28.68
CA SER A 4 -21.69 15.34 28.57
C SER A 4 -21.92 15.02 27.08
N THR A 5 -21.72 13.76 26.70
CA THR A 5 -22.15 13.21 25.40
C THR A 5 -23.66 13.38 25.15
N SER A 6 -24.42 13.74 26.19
CA SER A 6 -25.86 13.97 26.18
C SER A 6 -26.28 15.23 25.40
N ASP A 7 -25.47 16.29 25.40
CA ASP A 7 -25.83 17.55 24.74
C ASP A 7 -25.63 17.51 23.22
N GLU A 8 -24.64 16.73 22.76
CA GLU A 8 -24.34 16.60 21.32
C GLU A 8 -25.40 15.75 20.59
N PHE A 9 -25.89 14.68 21.22
CA PHE A 9 -26.96 13.83 20.69
C PHE A 9 -28.24 14.62 20.43
N ASP A 10 -28.65 15.43 21.42
CA ASP A 10 -29.86 16.24 21.31
C ASP A 10 -29.73 17.32 20.23
N THR A 11 -28.56 17.97 20.16
CA THR A 11 -28.27 19.00 19.15
C THR A 11 -28.39 18.45 17.72
N ILE A 12 -27.89 17.23 17.49
CA ILE A 12 -27.93 16.57 16.18
C ILE A 12 -29.35 16.22 15.77
N LEU A 13 -30.14 15.63 16.68
CA LEU A 13 -31.53 15.29 16.40
C LEU A 13 -32.41 16.53 16.29
N GLU A 14 -32.15 17.59 17.04
CA GLU A 14 -32.86 18.86 16.93
C GLU A 14 -32.62 19.54 15.59
N LYS A 15 -31.37 19.53 15.10
CA LYS A 15 -31.06 20.00 13.75
C LYS A 15 -31.78 19.17 12.69
N LEU A 16 -31.81 17.84 12.84
CA LEU A 16 -32.54 16.95 11.93
C LEU A 16 -34.05 17.26 11.93
N ILE A 17 -34.66 17.50 13.10
CA ILE A 17 -36.07 17.89 13.21
C ILE A 17 -36.34 19.21 12.47
N ALA A 18 -35.50 20.23 12.67
CA ALA A 18 -35.67 21.52 12.00
C ALA A 18 -35.54 21.40 10.47
N GLU A 19 -34.62 20.57 9.98
CA GLU A 19 -34.47 20.27 8.54
C GLU A 19 -35.72 19.55 7.98
N LEU A 20 -36.24 18.55 8.72
CA LEU A 20 -37.46 17.82 8.33
C LEU A 20 -38.70 18.74 8.31
N GLU A 21 -38.86 19.61 9.31
CA GLU A 21 -39.98 20.58 9.37
C GLU A 21 -39.90 21.60 8.24
N HIS A 22 -38.70 22.12 7.95
CA HIS A 22 -38.49 23.03 6.82
C HIS A 22 -38.82 22.36 5.49
N PHE A 23 -38.47 21.09 5.34
CA PHE A 23 -38.80 20.32 4.15
C PHE A 23 -40.32 20.17 3.96
N VAL A 24 -41.05 19.83 5.03
CA VAL A 24 -42.52 19.71 5.02
C VAL A 24 -43.19 21.02 4.63
N GLN A 25 -42.64 22.17 5.06
CA GLN A 25 -43.19 23.49 4.71
C GLN A 25 -42.97 23.87 3.24
N ASN A 26 -41.92 23.35 2.59
CA ASN A 26 -41.51 23.74 1.24
C ASN A 26 -42.01 22.80 0.13
N VAL A 27 -42.48 21.59 0.44
CA VAL A 27 -42.88 20.57 -0.55
C VAL A 27 -44.39 20.33 -0.48
N LEU A 28 -45.15 20.85 -1.46
CA LEU A 28 -46.61 20.74 -1.53
C LEU A 28 -47.06 19.38 -2.13
N GLY A 29 -47.50 18.44 -1.27
CA GLY A 29 -48.20 17.20 -1.68
C GLY A 29 -48.86 16.47 -0.51
N SER A 30 -50.13 16.03 -0.64
CA SER A 30 -50.94 15.61 0.53
C SER A 30 -50.71 14.19 1.05
N GLN A 31 -50.28 13.23 0.22
CA GLN A 31 -50.03 11.84 0.67
C GLN A 31 -48.62 11.64 1.26
N THR A 32 -47.60 12.31 0.72
CA THR A 32 -46.22 12.17 1.18
C THR A 32 -45.96 12.92 2.49
N LEU A 33 -46.78 13.95 2.79
CA LEU A 33 -46.73 14.68 4.06
C LEU A 33 -46.96 13.77 5.28
N ALA A 34 -47.87 12.80 5.17
CA ALA A 34 -48.23 11.93 6.30
C ALA A 34 -47.07 11.03 6.73
N ASN A 35 -46.32 10.47 5.77
CA ASN A 35 -45.17 9.61 6.07
C ASN A 35 -44.01 10.40 6.67
N VAL A 36 -43.73 11.60 6.15
CA VAL A 36 -42.68 12.47 6.70
C VAL A 36 -43.04 12.97 8.10
N THR A 37 -44.30 13.35 8.33
CA THR A 37 -44.78 13.77 9.65
C THR A 37 -44.65 12.66 10.69
N ASN A 38 -44.97 11.41 10.32
CA ASN A 38 -44.79 10.25 11.18
C ASN A 38 -43.30 10.01 11.54
N ILE A 39 -42.38 10.18 10.57
CA ILE A 39 -40.94 10.11 10.86
C ILE A 39 -40.50 11.23 11.80
N ILE A 40 -40.99 12.46 11.63
CA ILE A 40 -40.70 13.57 12.57
C ILE A 40 -41.14 13.19 14.00
N GLU A 41 -42.34 12.64 14.16
CA GLU A 41 -42.83 12.17 15.47
C GLU A 41 -41.90 11.09 16.06
N LEU A 42 -41.47 10.11 15.26
CA LEU A 42 -40.54 9.07 15.70
C LEU A 42 -39.15 9.62 16.06
N VAL A 43 -38.64 10.64 15.36
CA VAL A 43 -37.40 11.32 15.72
C VAL A 43 -37.55 12.05 17.06
N VAL A 44 -38.69 12.72 17.29
CA VAL A 44 -39.00 13.40 18.56
C VAL A 44 -39.10 12.39 19.72
N ILE A 45 -39.76 11.25 19.50
CA ILE A 45 -39.90 10.19 20.50
C ILE A 45 -38.53 9.56 20.81
N THR A 46 -37.72 9.29 19.79
CA THR A 46 -36.34 8.77 19.95
C THR A 46 -35.49 9.75 20.76
N ARG A 47 -35.56 11.05 20.46
CA ARG A 47 -34.86 12.10 21.21
C ARG A 47 -35.29 12.15 22.69
N ARG A 48 -36.60 12.05 22.96
CA ARG A 48 -37.16 12.17 24.32
C ARG A 48 -36.87 10.96 25.21
N ASN A 49 -36.97 9.74 24.68
CA ASN A 49 -36.92 8.52 25.49
C ASN A 49 -35.56 7.81 25.45
N ARG A 50 -34.74 8.05 24.40
CA ARG A 50 -33.36 7.54 24.25
C ARG A 50 -33.18 6.01 24.36
N GLU A 51 -34.25 5.24 24.39
CA GLU A 51 -34.18 3.77 24.35
C GLU A 51 -34.05 3.27 22.90
N ASP A 52 -33.25 2.21 22.72
CA ASP A 52 -32.99 1.58 21.42
C ASP A 52 -34.28 1.16 20.68
N VAL A 53 -35.35 0.83 21.40
CA VAL A 53 -36.64 0.39 20.82
C VAL A 53 -37.25 1.47 19.92
N TYR A 54 -37.13 2.75 20.31
CA TYR A 54 -37.67 3.86 19.52
C TYR A 54 -36.81 4.16 18.30
N ALA A 55 -35.48 4.08 18.46
CA ALA A 55 -34.55 4.21 17.35
C ALA A 55 -34.70 3.07 16.34
N MET A 56 -34.92 1.84 16.79
CA MET A 56 -35.23 0.70 15.93
C MET A 56 -36.53 0.95 15.15
N SER A 57 -37.59 1.43 15.83
CA SER A 57 -38.87 1.75 15.18
C SER A 57 -38.71 2.85 14.12
N LEU A 58 -37.90 3.88 14.42
CA LEU A 58 -37.54 4.94 13.48
C LEU A 58 -36.79 4.39 12.26
N VAL A 59 -35.77 3.53 12.47
CA VAL A 59 -35.01 2.89 11.39
C VAL A 59 -35.93 2.05 10.51
N THR A 60 -36.73 1.16 11.11
CA THR A 60 -37.64 0.29 10.37
C THR A 60 -38.61 1.11 9.52
N LYS A 61 -39.26 2.12 10.10
CA LYS A 61 -40.23 2.93 9.35
C LYS A 61 -39.59 3.77 8.25
N THR A 62 -38.38 4.27 8.49
CA THR A 62 -37.62 5.05 7.50
C THR A 62 -37.17 4.17 6.33
N VAL A 63 -36.67 2.96 6.61
CA VAL A 63 -36.27 1.98 5.60
C VAL A 63 -37.47 1.53 4.76
N GLU A 64 -38.59 1.18 5.39
CA GLU A 64 -39.83 0.83 4.68
C GLU A 64 -40.28 1.94 3.73
N SER A 65 -40.35 3.19 4.23
CA SER A 65 -40.80 4.34 3.44
C SER A 65 -39.84 4.67 2.30
N LEU A 66 -38.54 4.47 2.50
CA LEU A 66 -37.52 4.62 1.45
C LEU A 66 -37.69 3.58 0.35
N LEU A 67 -37.86 2.30 0.72
CA LEU A 67 -38.02 1.19 -0.24
C LEU A 67 -39.31 1.33 -1.05
N GLU A 68 -40.43 1.68 -0.39
CA GLU A 68 -41.70 1.96 -1.07
C GLU A 68 -41.57 3.09 -2.09
N LEU A 69 -40.87 4.17 -1.72
CA LEU A 69 -40.66 5.32 -2.59
C LEU A 69 -39.73 4.99 -3.78
N VAL A 70 -38.70 4.18 -3.56
CA VAL A 70 -37.79 3.73 -4.63
C VAL A 70 -38.52 2.83 -5.62
N SER A 71 -39.45 1.99 -5.14
CA SER A 71 -40.20 1.06 -5.98
C SER A 71 -41.35 1.72 -6.76
N THR A 72 -41.97 2.79 -6.23
CA THR A 72 -43.21 3.36 -6.80
C THR A 72 -43.01 4.66 -7.60
N ALA A 73 -41.96 5.44 -7.35
CA ALA A 73 -41.82 6.78 -7.91
C ALA A 73 -40.86 6.83 -9.11
N ALA A 74 -41.40 7.07 -10.30
CA ALA A 74 -40.64 7.46 -11.48
C ALA A 74 -40.21 8.94 -11.36
N ASP A 75 -38.89 9.19 -11.31
CA ASP A 75 -38.12 10.44 -11.55
C ASP A 75 -38.82 11.81 -11.38
N SER A 76 -39.70 11.95 -10.40
CA SER A 76 -40.22 13.26 -10.00
C SER A 76 -39.21 13.95 -9.09
N GLU A 77 -38.93 15.23 -9.34
CA GLU A 77 -38.04 16.05 -8.50
C GLU A 77 -38.46 16.01 -7.02
N VAL A 78 -39.78 15.92 -6.77
CA VAL A 78 -40.35 15.77 -5.43
C VAL A 78 -39.98 14.42 -4.81
N ALA A 79 -39.98 13.33 -5.59
CA ALA A 79 -39.59 12.01 -5.10
C ALA A 79 -38.08 11.93 -4.80
N LEU A 80 -37.23 12.56 -5.61
CA LEU A 80 -35.78 12.62 -5.34
C LEU A 80 -35.49 13.36 -4.02
N ARG A 81 -36.15 14.49 -3.80
CA ARG A 81 -36.06 15.25 -2.55
C ARG A 81 -36.52 14.44 -1.34
N HIS A 82 -37.59 13.64 -1.47
CA HIS A 82 -38.02 12.74 -0.40
C HIS A 82 -37.03 11.59 -0.14
N LYS A 83 -36.42 11.01 -1.18
CA LYS A 83 -35.37 9.99 -1.03
C LYS A 83 -34.20 10.55 -0.23
N GLU A 84 -33.69 11.73 -0.61
CA GLU A 84 -32.58 12.39 0.07
C GLU A 84 -32.86 12.63 1.56
N LEU A 85 -34.11 12.97 1.91
CA LEU A 85 -34.55 13.15 3.28
C LEU A 85 -34.42 11.85 4.12
N TYR A 86 -34.91 10.72 3.61
CA TYR A 86 -34.82 9.44 4.32
C TYR A 86 -33.37 8.97 4.44
N LEU A 87 -32.56 9.14 3.39
CA LEU A 87 -31.12 8.85 3.44
C LEU A 87 -30.43 9.73 4.51
N ARG A 88 -30.84 10.99 4.64
CA ARG A 88 -30.31 11.92 5.64
C ARG A 88 -30.64 11.47 7.06
N VAL A 89 -31.88 11.05 7.32
CA VAL A 89 -32.28 10.49 8.63
C VAL A 89 -31.38 9.31 9.01
N LEU A 90 -31.19 8.36 8.09
CA LEU A 90 -30.34 7.19 8.33
C LEU A 90 -28.86 7.57 8.52
N LYS A 91 -28.34 8.54 7.74
CA LYS A 91 -26.97 9.07 7.90
C LYS A 91 -26.77 9.76 9.25
N THR A 92 -27.76 10.49 9.73
CA THR A 92 -27.70 11.12 11.05
C THR A 92 -27.61 10.09 12.16
N LEU A 93 -28.32 8.96 12.05
CA LEU A 93 -28.21 7.86 13.00
C LEU A 93 -26.83 7.18 12.95
N GLN A 94 -26.19 7.12 11.78
CA GLN A 94 -24.80 6.62 11.62
C GLN A 94 -23.73 7.51 12.27
N ASP A 95 -24.03 8.77 12.60
CA ASP A 95 -23.07 9.68 13.22
C ASP A 95 -22.53 9.07 14.52
N PRO A 96 -21.20 9.07 14.76
CA PRO A 96 -20.62 8.53 16.00
C PRO A 96 -21.16 9.15 17.28
N ARG A 97 -21.70 10.38 17.21
CA ARG A 97 -22.34 11.11 18.31
C ARG A 97 -23.81 10.73 18.50
N ALA A 98 -24.39 9.98 17.55
CA ALA A 98 -25.72 9.39 17.62
C ALA A 98 -25.63 7.90 18.02
N TYR A 99 -26.08 6.98 17.17
CA TYR A 99 -26.02 5.53 17.42
C TYR A 99 -24.80 4.86 16.77
N GLY A 100 -24.08 5.57 15.90
CA GLY A 100 -22.89 5.10 15.22
C GLY A 100 -23.17 4.14 14.06
N LEU A 101 -22.14 3.95 13.22
CA LEU A 101 -22.22 3.21 11.96
C LEU A 101 -22.62 1.73 12.15
N GLN A 102 -21.99 1.02 13.08
CA GLN A 102 -22.17 -0.43 13.22
C GLN A 102 -23.58 -0.82 13.70
N TRP A 103 -24.09 -0.14 14.73
CA TRP A 103 -25.43 -0.41 15.25
C TRP A 103 -26.48 -0.06 14.19
N THR A 104 -26.37 1.12 13.58
CA THR A 104 -27.32 1.60 12.58
C THR A 104 -27.37 0.67 11.37
N ASN A 105 -26.22 0.25 10.83
CA ASN A 105 -26.18 -0.67 9.69
C ASN A 105 -26.77 -2.05 10.03
N LYS A 106 -26.53 -2.55 11.25
CA LYS A 106 -27.13 -3.81 11.70
C LYS A 106 -28.66 -3.72 11.76
N GLN A 107 -29.21 -2.62 12.27
CA GLN A 107 -30.67 -2.43 12.32
C GLN A 107 -31.29 -2.16 10.95
N ILE A 108 -30.59 -1.44 10.06
CA ILE A 108 -31.04 -1.24 8.67
C ILE A 108 -31.06 -2.57 7.94
N THR A 109 -29.98 -3.37 8.01
CA THR A 109 -29.93 -4.71 7.39
C THR A 109 -31.05 -5.60 7.92
N ARG A 110 -31.32 -5.58 9.23
CA ARG A 110 -32.43 -6.34 9.81
C ARG A 110 -33.79 -5.88 9.27
N SER A 111 -34.04 -4.56 9.26
CA SER A 111 -35.29 -3.99 8.75
C SER A 111 -35.48 -4.30 7.25
N PHE A 112 -34.39 -4.30 6.48
CA PHE A 112 -34.40 -4.71 5.07
C PHE A 112 -34.69 -6.21 4.91
N GLN A 113 -34.11 -7.08 5.75
CA GLN A 113 -34.38 -8.53 5.73
C GLN A 113 -35.83 -8.88 6.09
N ASP A 114 -36.44 -8.11 6.99
CA ASP A 114 -37.83 -8.27 7.40
C ASP A 114 -38.83 -7.64 6.39
N SER A 115 -38.32 -6.94 5.36
CA SER A 115 -39.16 -6.28 4.34
C SER A 115 -39.73 -7.26 3.31
N ARG A 116 -40.70 -6.78 2.52
CA ARG A 116 -41.38 -7.57 1.49
C ARG A 116 -40.38 -8.09 0.45
N GLU A 117 -40.64 -9.30 -0.05
CA GLU A 117 -39.76 -9.98 -1.00
C GLU A 117 -39.51 -9.17 -2.29
N GLU A 118 -40.52 -8.41 -2.74
CA GLU A 118 -40.43 -7.49 -3.88
C GLU A 118 -39.33 -6.43 -3.72
N PHE A 119 -39.07 -5.95 -2.50
CA PHE A 119 -38.01 -4.98 -2.22
C PHE A 119 -36.64 -5.64 -2.02
N ARG A 120 -36.62 -6.87 -1.46
CA ARG A 120 -35.38 -7.60 -1.16
C ARG A 120 -34.60 -8.02 -2.40
N TYR A 121 -35.30 -8.24 -3.51
CA TYR A 121 -34.71 -8.65 -4.79
C TYR A 121 -34.89 -7.60 -5.91
N ALA A 122 -35.27 -6.38 -5.56
CA ALA A 122 -35.27 -5.25 -6.49
C ALA A 122 -33.87 -4.60 -6.52
N PHE A 123 -33.25 -4.54 -7.70
CA PHE A 123 -31.90 -3.98 -7.87
C PHE A 123 -31.79 -2.54 -7.35
N ASP A 124 -32.71 -1.66 -7.71
CA ASP A 124 -32.66 -0.24 -7.31
C ASP A 124 -32.76 -0.03 -5.80
N CYS A 125 -33.50 -0.91 -5.11
CA CYS A 125 -33.66 -0.89 -3.65
C CYS A 125 -32.38 -1.31 -2.93
N VAL A 126 -31.62 -2.25 -3.49
CA VAL A 126 -30.36 -2.68 -2.90
C VAL A 126 -29.21 -1.75 -3.31
N ASP A 127 -29.19 -1.26 -4.55
CA ASP A 127 -28.19 -0.31 -5.05
C ASP A 127 -28.17 0.97 -4.21
N ILE A 128 -29.32 1.55 -3.90
CA ILE A 128 -29.39 2.76 -3.06
C ILE A 128 -28.84 2.52 -1.64
N LEU A 129 -29.06 1.34 -1.06
CA LEU A 129 -28.55 0.99 0.26
C LEU A 129 -27.05 0.69 0.26
N LEU A 130 -26.55 0.01 -0.79
CA LEU A 130 -25.13 -0.30 -0.98
C LEU A 130 -24.31 0.96 -1.24
N ARG A 131 -24.71 1.82 -2.19
CA ARG A 131 -23.99 3.06 -2.51
C ARG A 131 -23.88 4.01 -1.31
N ASN A 132 -24.88 3.99 -0.42
CA ASN A 132 -24.87 4.81 0.80
C ASN A 132 -24.22 4.10 2.00
N GLN A 133 -23.69 2.88 1.85
CA GLN A 133 -23.05 2.09 2.89
C GLN A 133 -23.95 1.84 4.12
N PHE A 134 -25.25 1.56 3.88
CA PHE A 134 -26.21 1.30 4.94
C PHE A 134 -26.30 -0.17 5.35
N LEU A 135 -25.87 -1.09 4.49
CA LEU A 135 -25.94 -2.52 4.78
C LEU A 135 -24.72 -2.99 5.57
N ASN A 136 -24.96 -3.83 6.57
CA ASN A 136 -23.97 -4.75 7.12
C ASN A 136 -23.72 -5.87 6.09
N LEU A 137 -22.66 -5.73 5.30
CA LEU A 137 -22.35 -6.63 4.19
C LEU A 137 -22.20 -8.11 4.61
N PRO A 138 -21.52 -8.47 5.72
CA PRO A 138 -21.44 -9.87 6.15
C PRO A 138 -22.81 -10.51 6.43
N GLN A 139 -23.73 -9.76 7.05
CA GLN A 139 -25.08 -10.24 7.31
C GLN A 139 -25.93 -10.32 6.03
N PHE A 140 -25.74 -9.37 5.12
CA PHE A 140 -26.40 -9.35 3.82
C PHE A 140 -25.97 -10.55 2.96
N ASP A 141 -24.67 -10.82 2.88
CA ASP A 141 -24.12 -11.98 2.15
C ASP A 141 -24.63 -13.31 2.69
N LEU A 142 -24.59 -13.51 4.00
CA LEU A 142 -25.09 -14.75 4.60
C LEU A 142 -26.59 -14.94 4.34
N HIS A 143 -27.38 -13.86 4.42
CA HIS A 143 -28.81 -13.91 4.12
C HIS A 143 -29.09 -14.24 2.66
N LEU A 144 -28.38 -13.60 1.73
CA LEU A 144 -28.52 -13.85 0.30
C LEU A 144 -28.09 -15.28 -0.06
N ALA A 145 -26.96 -15.74 0.48
CA ALA A 145 -26.48 -17.12 0.34
C ALA A 145 -27.51 -18.15 0.83
N HIS A 146 -28.16 -17.90 1.98
CA HIS A 146 -29.25 -18.74 2.46
C HIS A 146 -30.49 -18.67 1.57
N ALA A 147 -30.83 -17.50 1.03
CA ALA A 147 -31.99 -17.33 0.15
C ALA A 147 -31.85 -18.07 -1.19
N ILE A 148 -30.62 -18.20 -1.69
CA ILE A 148 -30.32 -18.93 -2.95
C ILE A 148 -29.96 -20.41 -2.71
N ASP A 149 -29.94 -20.88 -1.47
CA ASP A 149 -29.49 -22.24 -1.14
C ASP A 149 -30.31 -23.30 -1.90
N ASN A 150 -29.61 -24.30 -2.45
CA ASN A 150 -30.15 -25.33 -3.36
C ASN A 150 -30.74 -24.82 -4.70
N GLY A 151 -30.66 -23.52 -5.00
CA GLY A 151 -31.03 -22.94 -6.30
C GLY A 151 -32.53 -22.96 -6.63
N GLN A 152 -33.40 -23.19 -5.66
CA GLN A 152 -34.85 -23.26 -5.88
C GLN A 152 -35.52 -21.87 -5.96
N ASN A 153 -34.95 -20.86 -5.31
CA ASN A 153 -35.44 -19.49 -5.38
C ASN A 153 -34.85 -18.78 -6.62
N TYR A 154 -35.48 -18.95 -7.77
CA TYR A 154 -35.02 -18.37 -9.04
C TYR A 154 -34.93 -16.84 -9.01
N VAL A 155 -35.79 -16.17 -8.24
CA VAL A 155 -35.77 -14.71 -8.10
C VAL A 155 -34.52 -14.25 -7.37
N ALA A 156 -34.21 -14.87 -6.24
CA ALA A 156 -33.01 -14.58 -5.46
C ALA A 156 -31.72 -14.94 -6.22
N VAL A 157 -31.72 -16.04 -6.98
CA VAL A 157 -30.56 -16.46 -7.80
C VAL A 157 -30.30 -15.44 -8.92
N ASN A 158 -31.32 -15.04 -9.67
CA ASN A 158 -31.18 -14.03 -10.73
C ASN A 158 -30.72 -12.69 -10.16
N PHE A 159 -31.26 -12.28 -9.01
CA PHE A 159 -30.84 -11.08 -8.32
C PHE A 159 -29.37 -11.13 -7.88
N ALA A 160 -28.93 -12.25 -7.27
CA ALA A 160 -27.53 -12.45 -6.88
C ALA A 160 -26.59 -12.38 -8.10
N MET A 161 -26.98 -12.97 -9.24
CA MET A 161 -26.22 -12.87 -10.48
C MET A 161 -26.13 -11.43 -10.99
N GLN A 162 -27.23 -10.66 -10.92
CA GLN A 162 -27.27 -9.26 -11.35
C GLN A 162 -26.35 -8.36 -10.50
N ILE A 163 -26.38 -8.53 -9.17
CA ILE A 163 -25.50 -7.80 -8.24
C ILE A 163 -24.03 -8.09 -8.54
N ILE A 164 -23.69 -9.37 -8.75
CA ILE A 164 -22.30 -9.78 -9.06
C ILE A 164 -21.88 -9.23 -10.42
N GLN A 165 -22.68 -9.40 -11.47
CA GLN A 165 -22.35 -8.87 -12.79
C GLN A 165 -22.08 -7.36 -12.73
N TYR A 166 -22.97 -6.60 -12.09
CA TYR A 166 -22.85 -5.15 -12.03
C TYR A 166 -21.66 -4.68 -11.19
N TYR A 167 -21.54 -5.11 -9.92
CA TYR A 167 -20.52 -4.56 -9.02
C TYR A 167 -19.15 -5.24 -9.12
N ILE A 168 -19.12 -6.55 -9.40
CA ILE A 168 -17.88 -7.33 -9.39
C ILE A 168 -17.20 -7.34 -10.76
N ILE A 169 -17.99 -7.33 -11.83
CA ILE A 169 -17.47 -7.43 -13.20
C ILE A 169 -17.47 -6.06 -13.89
N ASP A 170 -18.62 -5.38 -13.96
CA ASP A 170 -18.79 -4.20 -14.81
C ASP A 170 -18.31 -2.89 -14.14
N ASP A 171 -18.63 -2.66 -12.86
CA ASP A 171 -18.33 -1.42 -12.10
C ASP A 171 -17.32 -1.66 -10.95
N ARG A 172 -16.30 -2.48 -11.21
CA ARG A 172 -15.29 -2.88 -10.21
C ARG A 172 -14.50 -1.70 -9.63
N SER A 173 -14.40 -0.59 -10.35
CA SER A 173 -13.67 0.62 -9.92
C SER A 173 -14.42 1.45 -8.87
N SER A 174 -15.73 1.27 -8.72
CA SER A 174 -16.54 2.05 -7.77
C SER A 174 -16.25 1.72 -6.30
N GLY A 175 -15.77 0.50 -6.01
CA GLY A 175 -15.49 0.02 -4.67
C GLY A 175 -16.71 -0.09 -3.75
N VAL A 176 -17.94 -0.10 -4.31
CA VAL A 176 -19.20 -0.16 -3.54
C VAL A 176 -19.43 -1.55 -2.93
N LEU A 177 -19.12 -2.61 -3.68
CA LEU A 177 -19.22 -4.00 -3.24
C LEU A 177 -18.04 -4.77 -3.84
N MET A 178 -17.32 -5.54 -3.02
CA MET A 178 -16.12 -6.28 -3.43
C MET A 178 -16.34 -7.80 -3.38
N ASP A 179 -15.49 -8.56 -4.09
CA ASP A 179 -15.53 -10.04 -4.14
C ASP A 179 -15.66 -10.69 -2.74
N GLN A 180 -14.99 -10.10 -1.74
CA GLN A 180 -14.97 -10.59 -0.35
C GLN A 180 -16.26 -10.31 0.42
N ASP A 181 -17.00 -9.27 0.05
CA ASP A 181 -18.20 -8.85 0.77
C ASP A 181 -19.38 -9.79 0.49
N ILE A 182 -19.28 -10.65 -0.55
CA ILE A 182 -20.35 -11.53 -1.03
C ILE A 182 -19.88 -12.98 -1.25
N LEU A 183 -18.84 -13.39 -0.52
CA LEU A 183 -18.14 -14.68 -0.70
C LEU A 183 -19.08 -15.88 -0.52
N ASN A 184 -19.93 -15.88 0.51
CA ASN A 184 -20.83 -17.01 0.77
C ASN A 184 -21.81 -17.18 -0.38
N THR A 185 -22.32 -16.08 -0.93
CA THR A 185 -23.20 -16.09 -2.09
C THR A 185 -22.49 -16.65 -3.34
N ILE A 186 -21.25 -16.23 -3.61
CA ILE A 186 -20.45 -16.76 -4.72
C ILE A 186 -20.20 -18.26 -4.57
N GLU A 187 -19.89 -18.75 -3.36
CA GLU A 187 -19.69 -20.17 -3.08
C GLU A 187 -20.96 -20.98 -3.31
N VAL A 188 -22.12 -20.49 -2.86
CA VAL A 188 -23.40 -21.17 -3.08
C VAL A 188 -23.76 -21.18 -4.58
N LEU A 189 -23.52 -20.09 -5.31
CA LEU A 189 -23.68 -20.04 -6.77
C LEU A 189 -22.76 -21.02 -7.50
N ALA A 190 -21.48 -21.11 -7.11
CA ALA A 190 -20.55 -22.09 -7.66
C ALA A 190 -20.98 -23.54 -7.34
N ARG A 191 -21.57 -23.77 -6.16
CA ARG A 191 -22.17 -25.06 -5.78
C ARG A 191 -23.38 -25.40 -6.64
N ILE A 192 -24.24 -24.42 -6.95
CA ILE A 192 -25.39 -24.60 -7.85
C ILE A 192 -24.92 -25.00 -9.25
N VAL A 193 -23.87 -24.38 -9.79
CA VAL A 193 -23.30 -24.76 -11.10
C VAL A 193 -22.83 -26.22 -11.12
N THR A 194 -22.29 -26.72 -10.01
CA THR A 194 -21.70 -28.07 -9.92
C THR A 194 -22.72 -29.16 -9.58
N HIS A 195 -23.77 -28.84 -8.82
CA HIS A 195 -24.72 -29.82 -8.28
C HIS A 195 -26.11 -29.77 -8.92
N SER A 196 -26.47 -28.69 -9.64
CA SER A 196 -27.76 -28.58 -10.34
C SER A 196 -27.74 -29.33 -11.67
N ARG A 197 -28.83 -30.07 -11.97
CA ARG A 197 -29.02 -30.72 -13.29
C ARG A 197 -29.24 -29.71 -14.42
N GLN A 198 -29.74 -28.51 -14.10
CA GLN A 198 -29.94 -27.39 -15.02
C GLN A 198 -29.56 -26.09 -14.30
N PRO A 199 -28.32 -25.62 -14.42
CA PRO A 199 -27.93 -24.34 -13.83
C PRO A 199 -28.61 -23.17 -14.56
N PRO A 200 -28.87 -22.05 -13.87
CA PRO A 200 -29.36 -20.81 -14.48
C PRO A 200 -28.48 -20.35 -15.65
N GLU A 201 -29.10 -19.81 -16.70
CA GLU A 201 -28.43 -19.38 -17.92
C GLU A 201 -27.43 -18.24 -17.64
N GLY A 202 -26.20 -18.36 -18.14
CA GLY A 202 -25.13 -17.37 -17.90
C GLY A 202 -24.37 -17.53 -16.57
N LEU A 203 -24.85 -18.33 -15.61
CA LEU A 203 -24.19 -18.49 -14.31
C LEU A 203 -22.80 -19.13 -14.43
N ALA A 204 -22.63 -20.14 -15.28
CA ALA A 204 -21.34 -20.79 -15.48
C ALA A 204 -20.30 -19.80 -16.03
N THR A 205 -20.69 -18.98 -17.01
CA THR A 205 -19.83 -17.92 -17.58
C THR A 205 -19.45 -16.87 -16.55
N LEU A 206 -20.41 -16.46 -15.70
CA LEU A 206 -20.17 -15.50 -14.62
C LEU A 206 -19.11 -16.02 -13.64
N ILE A 207 -19.22 -17.29 -13.23
CA ILE A 207 -18.24 -17.93 -12.33
C ILE A 207 -16.85 -18.04 -12.98
N ASP A 208 -16.78 -18.34 -14.29
CA ASP A 208 -15.50 -18.43 -14.99
C ASP A 208 -14.84 -17.05 -15.16
N LEU A 209 -15.60 -15.97 -15.36
CA LEU A 209 -15.08 -14.60 -15.36
C LEU A 209 -14.49 -14.20 -14.00
N ILE A 210 -15.17 -14.59 -12.91
CA ILE A 210 -14.65 -14.39 -11.54
C ILE A 210 -13.33 -15.14 -11.37
N ARG A 211 -13.23 -16.40 -11.81
CA ARG A 211 -12.00 -17.22 -11.73
C ARG A 211 -10.87 -16.68 -12.61
N ALA A 212 -11.16 -16.23 -13.84
CA ALA A 212 -10.16 -15.64 -14.74
C ALA A 212 -9.58 -14.34 -14.18
N SER A 213 -10.33 -13.65 -13.31
CA SER A 213 -9.84 -12.47 -12.59
C SER A 213 -8.88 -12.80 -11.41
N HIS A 214 -8.57 -14.07 -11.15
CA HIS A 214 -7.83 -14.59 -9.98
C HIS A 214 -6.48 -15.30 -10.34
N ASP A 215 -5.70 -14.78 -11.31
CA ASP A 215 -4.44 -15.39 -11.78
C ASP A 215 -3.26 -15.26 -10.75
N PRO A 216 -2.35 -16.27 -10.58
CA PRO A 216 -1.39 -16.35 -9.46
C PRO A 216 -0.22 -15.35 -9.45
N GLY A 217 0.16 -14.77 -10.59
CA GLY A 217 1.33 -13.87 -10.68
C GLY A 217 1.12 -12.48 -10.05
N LEU A 218 -0.13 -12.01 -10.00
CA LEU A 218 -0.56 -10.74 -9.41
C LEU A 218 -0.93 -10.84 -7.92
N ASN A 219 -0.83 -12.04 -7.33
CA ASN A 219 -1.46 -12.34 -6.04
C ASN A 219 -0.67 -11.94 -4.79
N VAL A 220 0.54 -11.41 -4.88
CA VAL A 220 1.21 -10.90 -3.67
C VAL A 220 0.78 -9.45 -3.35
N GLU A 221 0.42 -8.63 -4.34
CA GLU A 221 -0.28 -7.36 -4.09
C GLU A 221 -1.79 -7.57 -3.93
N ARG A 222 -2.42 -8.43 -4.76
CA ARG A 222 -3.89 -8.58 -4.76
C ARG A 222 -4.44 -9.60 -3.76
N GLY A 223 -3.71 -10.67 -3.43
CA GLY A 223 -4.09 -11.58 -2.33
C GLY A 223 -3.97 -10.93 -0.95
N MET A 224 -3.23 -9.83 -0.88
CA MET A 224 -2.84 -9.16 0.37
C MET A 224 -3.82 -8.07 0.83
N GLU A 225 -4.62 -7.49 -0.06
CA GLU A 225 -5.86 -6.76 0.30
C GLU A 225 -7.07 -7.70 0.45
N ARG A 226 -6.91 -8.98 0.10
CA ARG A 226 -8.01 -9.94 -0.07
C ARG A 226 -8.20 -10.96 1.05
N GLY A 227 -7.40 -10.93 2.11
CA GLY A 227 -7.59 -11.85 3.24
C GLY A 227 -7.57 -13.35 2.90
N HIS A 228 -7.03 -13.77 1.75
CA HIS A 228 -6.94 -15.18 1.39
C HIS A 228 -5.56 -15.75 1.76
N GLY A 229 -5.53 -16.97 2.31
CA GLY A 229 -4.30 -17.65 2.75
C GLY A 229 -3.88 -17.28 4.19
N PRO A 230 -2.58 -17.41 4.56
CA PRO A 230 -2.09 -17.14 5.91
C PRO A 230 -2.45 -15.73 6.46
N ALA A 231 -2.67 -14.76 5.58
CA ALA A 231 -3.11 -13.41 5.95
C ALA A 231 -4.55 -13.35 6.50
N ALA A 232 -5.42 -14.33 6.20
CA ALA A 232 -6.81 -14.38 6.68
C ALA A 232 -6.90 -14.27 8.21
N HIS A 233 -6.01 -14.99 8.92
CA HIS A 233 -5.95 -14.96 10.38
C HIS A 233 -5.48 -13.60 10.91
N ILE A 234 -4.66 -12.86 10.15
CA ILE A 234 -4.26 -11.50 10.50
C ILE A 234 -5.47 -10.56 10.36
N PHE A 235 -6.23 -10.63 9.27
CA PHE A 235 -7.43 -9.82 9.09
C PHE A 235 -8.52 -10.13 10.11
N SER A 236 -8.74 -11.42 10.41
CA SER A 236 -9.63 -11.86 11.50
C SER A 236 -9.18 -11.26 12.85
N GLY A 237 -7.89 -11.34 13.16
CA GLY A 237 -7.31 -10.71 14.34
C GLY A 237 -7.49 -9.19 14.36
N ILE A 238 -7.35 -8.50 13.23
CA ILE A 238 -7.55 -7.04 13.13
C ILE A 238 -9.01 -6.68 13.42
N SER A 239 -9.96 -7.35 12.78
CA SER A 239 -11.38 -7.10 13.00
C SER A 239 -11.76 -7.30 14.47
N GLN A 240 -11.18 -8.31 15.11
CA GLN A 240 -11.36 -8.57 16.54
C GLN A 240 -10.62 -7.55 17.40
N GLY A 241 -9.42 -7.12 17.03
CA GLY A 241 -8.67 -6.08 17.73
C GLY A 241 -9.37 -4.72 17.71
N LYS A 242 -10.17 -4.42 16.67
CA LYS A 242 -11.01 -3.23 16.56
C LYS A 242 -12.38 -3.36 17.26
N SER A 243 -12.79 -4.55 17.70
CA SER A 243 -14.11 -4.72 18.33
C SER A 243 -14.18 -3.96 19.64
N ARG A 244 -15.19 -3.10 19.80
CA ARG A 244 -15.42 -2.30 21.02
C ARG A 244 -15.72 -3.19 22.23
N ASP A 245 -15.46 -2.65 23.41
CA ASP A 245 -15.57 -3.31 24.72
C ASP A 245 -17.00 -3.78 25.11
N TYR A 246 -18.01 -3.58 24.26
CA TYR A 246 -19.42 -3.85 24.58
C TYR A 246 -19.88 -5.30 24.41
N ASP A 247 -19.02 -6.19 23.90
CA ASP A 247 -19.36 -7.61 23.68
C ASP A 247 -18.64 -8.58 24.63
N ASP A 248 -17.83 -8.11 25.59
CA ASP A 248 -17.06 -8.99 26.48
C ASP A 248 -17.90 -9.68 27.56
N PRO A 249 -17.73 -11.00 27.79
CA PRO A 249 -18.36 -11.68 28.90
C PRO A 249 -18.03 -11.01 30.25
N PRO A 250 -19.02 -10.83 31.14
CA PRO A 250 -18.78 -10.21 32.44
C PRO A 250 -17.75 -11.03 33.24
N GLY A 251 -16.81 -10.33 33.89
CA GLY A 251 -15.73 -10.95 34.66
C GLY A 251 -14.50 -11.35 33.83
N LEU A 252 -14.52 -11.21 32.49
CA LEU A 252 -13.38 -11.58 31.64
C LEU A 252 -12.20 -10.61 31.77
N LEU A 253 -12.49 -9.32 31.94
CA LEU A 253 -11.48 -8.28 32.13
C LEU A 253 -10.66 -8.54 33.39
N GLU A 254 -11.32 -8.76 34.52
CA GLU A 254 -10.69 -9.01 35.82
C GLU A 254 -9.87 -10.30 35.82
N LYS A 255 -10.36 -11.34 35.14
CA LYS A 255 -9.61 -12.59 34.94
C LYS A 255 -8.35 -12.36 34.11
N THR A 256 -8.47 -11.57 33.03
CA THR A 256 -7.33 -11.26 32.15
C THR A 256 -6.30 -10.42 32.89
N GLU A 257 -6.73 -9.40 33.63
CA GLU A 257 -5.87 -8.58 34.48
C GLU A 257 -5.11 -9.43 35.50
N TYR A 258 -5.83 -10.30 36.22
CA TYR A 258 -5.23 -11.19 37.19
C TYR A 258 -4.16 -12.09 36.56
N LEU A 259 -4.49 -12.76 35.45
CA LEU A 259 -3.55 -13.65 34.75
C LEU A 259 -2.34 -12.90 34.20
N LEU A 260 -2.53 -11.72 33.60
CA LEU A 260 -1.42 -10.92 33.07
C LEU A 260 -0.48 -10.48 34.19
N ARG A 261 -1.02 -10.01 35.32
CA ARG A 261 -0.22 -9.60 36.48
C ARG A 261 0.53 -10.79 37.09
N GLU A 262 -0.12 -11.93 37.23
CA GLU A 262 0.53 -13.16 37.70
C GLU A 262 1.67 -13.58 36.77
N TRP A 263 1.46 -13.52 35.45
CA TRP A 263 2.54 -13.82 34.50
C TRP A 263 3.72 -12.87 34.62
N VAL A 264 3.47 -11.57 34.77
CA VAL A 264 4.54 -10.57 34.97
C VAL A 264 5.35 -10.89 36.23
N ASN A 265 4.68 -11.28 37.32
CA ASN A 265 5.35 -11.69 38.56
C ASN A 265 6.16 -12.98 38.37
N ILE A 266 5.60 -13.98 37.67
CA ILE A 266 6.28 -15.25 37.39
C ILE A 266 7.53 -15.03 36.52
N TYR A 267 7.41 -14.23 35.46
CA TYR A 267 8.50 -13.96 34.51
C TYR A 267 9.72 -13.30 35.18
N HIS A 268 9.49 -12.39 36.14
CA HIS A 268 10.57 -11.72 36.87
C HIS A 268 10.97 -12.41 38.18
N SER A 269 10.29 -13.49 38.56
CA SER A 269 10.65 -14.26 39.75
C SER A 269 11.96 -15.01 39.54
N PRO A 270 12.86 -15.09 40.56
CA PRO A 270 14.07 -15.90 40.50
C PRO A 270 13.80 -17.38 40.18
N GLN A 271 12.63 -17.89 40.58
CA GLN A 271 12.21 -19.27 40.31
C GLN A 271 11.77 -19.45 38.86
N GLY A 272 11.06 -18.46 38.30
CA GLY A 272 10.64 -18.46 36.89
C GLY A 272 11.83 -18.33 35.93
N ALA A 273 12.84 -17.56 36.32
CA ALA A 273 14.10 -17.46 35.57
C ALA A 273 14.91 -18.76 35.57
N LYS A 274 14.80 -19.57 36.64
CA LYS A 274 15.54 -20.83 36.79
C LYS A 274 14.94 -21.98 35.98
N ASP A 275 13.61 -22.04 35.86
CA ASP A 275 12.90 -23.07 35.07
C ASP A 275 11.70 -22.47 34.29
N PRO A 276 11.97 -21.84 33.13
CA PRO A 276 10.95 -21.12 32.36
C PRO A 276 9.84 -22.05 31.83
N ASN A 277 10.18 -23.29 31.46
CA ASN A 277 9.24 -24.24 30.88
C ASN A 277 8.24 -24.76 31.93
N LYS A 278 8.72 -25.03 33.15
CA LYS A 278 7.84 -25.40 34.26
C LYS A 278 6.94 -24.25 34.67
N ALA A 279 7.50 -23.04 34.81
CA ALA A 279 6.74 -21.84 35.14
C ALA A 279 5.63 -21.56 34.09
N PHE A 280 5.97 -21.69 32.81
CA PHE A 280 5.01 -21.58 31.71
C PHE A 280 3.95 -22.68 31.75
N SER A 281 4.32 -23.94 32.00
CA SER A 281 3.35 -25.04 32.08
C SER A 281 2.34 -24.84 33.22
N MET A 282 2.81 -24.35 34.38
CA MET A 282 1.94 -23.98 35.51
C MET A 282 1.01 -22.82 35.15
N PHE A 283 1.51 -21.82 34.44
CA PHE A 283 0.70 -20.68 34.00
C PHE A 283 -0.37 -21.09 32.98
N VAL A 284 -0.04 -21.93 31.99
CA VAL A 284 -1.01 -22.47 31.03
C VAL A 284 -2.10 -23.28 31.72
N HIS A 285 -1.74 -24.07 32.75
CA HIS A 285 -2.73 -24.75 33.58
C HIS A 285 -3.67 -23.77 34.28
N GLN A 286 -3.13 -22.67 34.85
CA GLN A 286 -3.92 -21.61 35.45
C GLN A 286 -4.86 -20.92 34.44
N MET A 287 -4.40 -20.64 33.22
CA MET A 287 -5.25 -20.12 32.13
C MET A 287 -6.40 -21.06 31.79
N ASN A 288 -6.14 -22.38 31.77
CA ASN A 288 -7.17 -23.40 31.53
C ASN A 288 -8.21 -23.42 32.66
N CYS A 289 -7.75 -23.40 33.93
CA CYS A 289 -8.64 -23.34 35.10
C CYS A 289 -9.54 -22.09 35.11
N HIS A 290 -9.03 -20.94 34.63
CA HIS A 290 -9.83 -19.71 34.48
C HIS A 290 -10.74 -19.73 33.25
N GLY A 291 -10.65 -20.77 32.41
CA GLY A 291 -11.50 -20.99 31.25
C GLY A 291 -11.12 -20.18 30.01
N ILE A 292 -9.94 -19.54 29.99
CA ILE A 292 -9.51 -18.70 28.86
C ILE A 292 -9.23 -19.52 27.61
N LEU A 293 -8.72 -20.75 27.78
CA LEU A 293 -8.32 -21.63 26.68
C LEU A 293 -9.48 -22.50 26.14
N LYS A 294 -10.73 -22.23 26.53
CA LYS A 294 -11.89 -23.05 26.14
C LYS A 294 -12.33 -22.87 24.70
N THR A 295 -12.27 -21.64 24.19
CA THR A 295 -12.71 -21.30 22.84
C THR A 295 -11.72 -20.36 22.19
N ASP A 296 -11.65 -20.42 20.86
CA ASP A 296 -10.80 -19.52 20.08
C ASP A 296 -11.22 -18.04 20.23
N ASP A 297 -12.50 -17.77 20.51
CA ASP A 297 -13.03 -16.44 20.86
C ASP A 297 -12.47 -15.91 22.18
N LEU A 298 -12.46 -16.71 23.24
CA LEU A 298 -11.90 -16.29 24.54
C LEU A 298 -10.39 -16.07 24.49
N ILE A 299 -9.66 -16.87 23.71
CA ILE A 299 -8.23 -16.67 23.47
C ILE A 299 -7.99 -15.32 22.77
N THR A 300 -8.80 -15.00 21.78
CA THR A 300 -8.76 -13.71 21.08
C THR A 300 -8.93 -12.54 22.05
N ARG A 301 -10.00 -12.58 22.82
CA ARG A 301 -10.34 -11.51 23.78
C ARG A 301 -9.25 -11.36 24.83
N PHE A 302 -8.67 -12.47 25.30
CA PHE A 302 -7.54 -12.43 26.22
C PHE A 302 -6.34 -11.67 25.63
N PHE A 303 -5.95 -11.93 24.38
CA PHE A 303 -4.87 -11.17 23.74
C PHE A 303 -5.24 -9.72 23.48
N ARG A 304 -6.48 -9.43 23.08
CA ARG A 304 -6.95 -8.05 22.85
C ARG A 304 -6.88 -7.24 24.14
N LEU A 305 -7.52 -7.75 25.20
CA LEU A 305 -7.55 -7.13 26.53
C LEU A 305 -6.14 -7.00 27.10
N SER A 306 -5.30 -8.04 27.02
CA SER A 306 -3.91 -7.95 27.48
C SER A 306 -3.11 -6.88 26.74
N THR A 307 -3.32 -6.75 25.42
CA THR A 307 -2.67 -5.71 24.61
C THR A 307 -3.15 -4.32 25.03
N GLN A 308 -4.46 -4.11 25.19
CA GLN A 308 -5.03 -2.85 25.66
C GLN A 308 -4.49 -2.46 27.05
N MET A 309 -4.44 -3.40 27.99
CA MET A 309 -3.91 -3.15 29.34
C MET A 309 -2.42 -2.75 29.33
N VAL A 310 -1.61 -3.41 28.49
CA VAL A 310 -0.19 -3.05 28.32
C VAL A 310 -0.05 -1.65 27.70
N VAL A 311 -0.90 -1.32 26.72
CA VAL A 311 -0.92 0.00 26.08
C VAL A 311 -1.34 1.08 27.08
N GLU A 312 -2.43 0.87 27.82
CA GLU A 312 -2.90 1.79 28.87
C GLU A 312 -1.84 2.03 29.94
N LEU A 313 -1.14 0.97 30.36
CA LEU A 313 -0.02 1.10 31.30
C LEU A 313 1.04 2.06 30.74
N CYS A 314 1.40 1.93 29.45
CA CYS A 314 2.33 2.84 28.81
C CYS A 314 1.82 4.28 28.78
N TYR A 315 0.55 4.51 28.39
CA TYR A 315 -0.05 5.85 28.42
C TYR A 315 -0.01 6.48 29.82
N ARG A 316 -0.23 5.71 30.89
CA ARG A 316 -0.16 6.21 32.27
C ARG A 316 1.25 6.66 32.67
N PHE A 317 2.30 5.96 32.22
CA PHE A 317 3.68 6.27 32.58
C PHE A 317 4.40 7.23 31.63
N LEU A 318 3.91 7.43 30.40
CA LEU A 318 4.54 8.29 29.40
C LEU A 318 4.67 9.77 29.81
N PRO A 319 3.69 10.40 30.51
CA PRO A 319 3.86 11.76 31.04
C PRO A 319 5.07 11.89 31.99
N ASP A 320 5.40 10.83 32.73
CA ASP A 320 6.52 10.78 33.67
C ASP A 320 7.87 10.44 33.01
N CYS A 321 7.92 10.34 31.67
CA CYS A 321 9.15 10.05 30.91
C CYS A 321 9.99 11.30 30.56
N THR A 322 9.81 12.41 31.26
CA THR A 322 10.61 13.64 31.06
C THR A 322 11.71 13.80 32.12
N GLY A 323 12.92 14.19 31.72
CA GLY A 323 14.03 14.51 32.64
C GLY A 323 14.94 13.34 33.02
N THR A 324 15.66 13.46 34.14
CA THR A 324 16.72 12.52 34.58
C THR A 324 16.20 11.14 35.01
N GLY A 325 14.91 11.02 35.36
CA GLY A 325 14.24 9.76 35.72
C GLY A 325 13.65 8.98 34.53
N ALA A 326 13.71 9.52 33.31
CA ALA A 326 13.02 8.97 32.13
C ALA A 326 13.37 7.50 31.85
N THR A 327 14.64 7.11 32.03
CA THR A 327 15.10 5.73 31.83
C THR A 327 14.44 4.76 32.82
N ASN A 328 14.30 5.14 34.08
CA ASN A 328 13.68 4.29 35.10
C ASN A 328 12.18 4.10 34.83
N THR A 329 11.48 5.17 34.46
CA THR A 329 10.06 5.09 34.04
C THR A 329 9.90 4.21 32.80
N ARG A 330 10.81 4.35 31.82
CA ARG A 330 10.79 3.52 30.61
C ARG A 330 11.04 2.04 30.92
N ASN A 331 11.95 1.74 31.84
CA ASN A 331 12.19 0.38 32.31
C ASN A 331 10.97 -0.23 33.00
N LYS A 332 10.17 0.55 33.74
CA LYS A 332 8.91 0.07 34.33
C LYS A 332 7.88 -0.31 33.27
N MET A 333 7.76 0.47 32.19
CA MET A 333 6.91 0.10 31.06
C MET A 333 7.41 -1.18 30.38
N PHE A 334 8.71 -1.24 30.09
CA PHE A 334 9.32 -2.40 29.42
C PHE A 334 9.23 -3.68 30.24
N HIS A 335 9.28 -3.59 31.57
CA HIS A 335 9.06 -4.72 32.48
C HIS A 335 7.78 -5.50 32.13
N THR A 336 6.64 -4.80 32.03
CA THR A 336 5.37 -5.47 31.70
C THR A 336 5.27 -5.85 30.21
N VAL A 337 5.73 -4.98 29.30
CA VAL A 337 5.67 -5.24 27.85
C VAL A 337 6.49 -6.48 27.49
N ASP A 338 7.73 -6.59 27.99
CA ASP A 338 8.63 -7.69 27.66
C ASP A 338 8.13 -9.02 28.24
N ALA A 339 7.53 -8.99 29.44
CA ALA A 339 6.85 -10.16 30.01
C ALA A 339 5.68 -10.62 29.12
N TYR A 340 4.82 -9.69 28.68
CA TYR A 340 3.71 -10.00 27.79
C TYR A 340 4.19 -10.59 26.45
N VAL A 341 5.23 -10.01 25.85
CA VAL A 341 5.86 -10.55 24.64
C VAL A 341 6.40 -11.97 24.86
N LYS A 342 7.02 -12.22 26.02
CA LYS A 342 7.50 -13.58 26.34
C LYS A 342 6.36 -14.59 26.43
N LEU A 343 5.22 -14.20 26.99
CA LEU A 343 4.03 -15.05 27.04
C LEU A 343 3.57 -15.43 25.62
N ILE A 344 3.46 -14.45 24.73
CA ILE A 344 3.07 -14.67 23.33
C ILE A 344 4.06 -15.63 22.65
N SER A 345 5.35 -15.37 22.78
CA SER A 345 6.41 -16.22 22.21
C SER A 345 6.29 -17.68 22.67
N LEU A 346 6.10 -17.90 23.97
CA LEU A 346 5.96 -19.24 24.53
C LEU A 346 4.66 -19.93 24.11
N LEU A 347 3.53 -19.20 24.05
CA LEU A 347 2.25 -19.73 23.55
C LEU A 347 2.35 -20.13 22.08
N VAL A 348 3.04 -19.36 21.24
CA VAL A 348 3.27 -19.71 19.83
C VAL A 348 4.15 -20.96 19.71
N LYS A 349 5.26 -21.04 20.46
CA LYS A 349 6.17 -22.21 20.43
C LYS A 349 5.46 -23.50 20.84
N HIS A 350 4.64 -23.45 21.88
CA HIS A 350 3.95 -24.61 22.45
C HIS A 350 2.53 -24.82 21.90
N SER A 351 2.10 -24.06 20.88
CA SER A 351 0.78 -24.22 20.26
C SER A 351 0.72 -25.51 19.43
N GLY A 352 -0.19 -26.41 19.79
CA GLY A 352 -0.33 -27.72 19.15
C GLY A 352 0.89 -28.63 19.34
N GLU A 353 0.91 -29.75 18.62
CA GLU A 353 2.01 -30.72 18.69
C GLU A 353 3.34 -30.14 18.18
N ALA A 354 4.46 -30.74 18.58
CA ALA A 354 5.80 -30.26 18.23
C ALA A 354 6.02 -30.13 16.71
N ASN A 355 5.43 -31.04 15.92
CA ASN A 355 5.57 -31.07 14.46
C ASN A 355 4.49 -30.25 13.73
N ASN A 356 3.45 -29.77 14.42
CA ASN A 356 2.37 -29.03 13.80
C ASN A 356 2.74 -27.55 13.64
N SER A 357 3.39 -27.23 12.51
CA SER A 357 3.80 -25.87 12.18
C SER A 357 2.61 -24.94 11.88
N ALA A 358 1.47 -25.50 11.42
CA ALA A 358 0.32 -24.72 11.00
C ALA A 358 -0.39 -24.05 12.18
N THR A 359 -0.62 -24.77 13.28
CA THR A 359 -1.26 -24.20 14.48
C THR A 359 -0.43 -23.08 15.11
N LYS A 360 0.90 -23.20 15.06
CA LYS A 360 1.83 -22.17 15.57
C LYS A 360 1.74 -20.89 14.73
N ILE A 361 1.77 -21.04 13.41
CA ILE A 361 1.68 -19.90 12.48
C ILE A 361 0.29 -19.26 12.51
N ASN A 362 -0.79 -20.04 12.61
CA ASN A 362 -2.15 -19.48 12.72
C ASN A 362 -2.31 -18.66 14.00
N LEU A 363 -1.79 -19.15 15.13
CA LEU A 363 -1.79 -18.39 16.38
C LEU A 363 -0.93 -17.12 16.26
N LEU A 364 0.26 -17.21 15.65
CA LEU A 364 1.11 -16.03 15.42
C LEU A 364 0.39 -14.97 14.57
N ASN A 365 -0.19 -15.36 13.43
CA ASN A 365 -0.94 -14.47 12.55
C ASN A 365 -2.11 -13.81 13.30
N LYS A 366 -2.82 -14.59 14.11
CA LYS A 366 -3.94 -14.09 14.90
C LYS A 366 -3.49 -13.06 15.94
N VAL A 367 -2.42 -13.33 16.69
CA VAL A 367 -1.90 -12.39 17.69
C VAL A 367 -1.37 -11.12 17.03
N LEU A 368 -0.59 -11.24 15.94
CA LEU A 368 -0.12 -10.07 15.19
C LEU A 368 -1.30 -9.23 14.65
N GLY A 369 -2.33 -9.89 14.15
CA GLY A 369 -3.58 -9.25 13.71
C GLY A 369 -4.28 -8.50 14.85
N ILE A 370 -4.42 -9.12 16.03
CA ILE A 370 -5.01 -8.49 17.22
C ILE A 370 -4.23 -7.25 17.63
N VAL A 371 -2.90 -7.34 17.72
CA VAL A 371 -2.05 -6.19 18.09
C VAL A 371 -2.16 -5.08 17.04
N ALA A 372 -2.18 -5.42 15.75
CA ALA A 372 -2.38 -4.46 14.66
C ALA A 372 -3.78 -3.82 14.69
N GLY A 373 -4.82 -4.58 15.02
CA GLY A 373 -6.18 -4.07 15.18
C GLY A 373 -6.30 -3.10 16.35
N VAL A 374 -5.73 -3.46 17.50
CA VAL A 374 -5.67 -2.57 18.68
C VAL A 374 -4.87 -1.30 18.36
N LEU A 375 -3.77 -1.40 17.62
CA LEU A 375 -2.99 -0.23 17.15
C LEU A 375 -3.84 0.70 16.28
N GLN A 376 -4.52 0.15 15.27
CA GLN A 376 -5.35 0.96 14.38
C GLN A 376 -6.51 1.62 15.13
N GLN A 377 -7.16 0.89 16.04
CA GLN A 377 -8.21 1.45 16.89
C GLN A 377 -7.67 2.57 17.78
N ASP A 378 -6.51 2.36 18.41
CA ASP A 378 -5.86 3.36 19.26
C ASP A 378 -5.47 4.61 18.47
N HIS A 379 -4.91 4.43 17.28
CA HIS A 379 -4.57 5.50 16.36
C HIS A 379 -5.80 6.30 15.90
N GLU A 380 -6.90 5.62 15.57
CA GLU A 380 -8.17 6.26 15.20
C GLU A 380 -8.81 7.00 16.38
N THR A 381 -8.64 6.51 17.61
CA THR A 381 -9.27 7.08 18.81
C THR A 381 -8.48 8.24 19.38
N HIS A 382 -7.16 8.10 19.55
CA HIS A 382 -6.29 9.09 20.18
C HIS A 382 -5.71 10.12 19.19
N GLN A 383 -5.70 9.82 17.88
CA GLN A 383 -5.25 10.75 16.83
C GLN A 383 -3.88 11.36 17.15
N THR A 384 -3.81 12.65 17.48
CA THR A 384 -2.57 13.37 17.79
C THR A 384 -1.91 12.91 19.09
N ASP A 385 -2.66 12.33 20.02
CA ASP A 385 -2.15 11.84 21.30
C ASP A 385 -1.62 10.40 21.20
N PHE A 386 -1.78 9.74 20.05
CA PHE A 386 -1.35 8.37 19.81
C PHE A 386 0.13 8.13 20.14
N GLN A 387 0.42 7.01 20.82
CA GLN A 387 1.76 6.64 21.25
C GLN A 387 2.23 5.34 20.59
N GLN A 388 3.23 5.44 19.70
CA GLN A 388 3.79 4.29 18.99
C GLN A 388 4.63 3.32 19.84
N LEU A 389 5.14 3.77 21.01
CA LEU A 389 6.09 3.03 21.85
C LEU A 389 5.65 1.61 22.22
N PRO A 390 4.46 1.38 22.82
CA PRO A 390 4.04 0.03 23.23
C PRO A 390 4.02 -0.94 22.05
N TYR A 391 3.45 -0.52 20.91
CA TYR A 391 3.35 -1.36 19.71
C TYR A 391 4.71 -1.65 19.09
N GLN A 392 5.57 -0.63 18.97
CA GLN A 392 6.93 -0.78 18.47
C GLN A 392 7.71 -1.81 19.29
N ARG A 393 7.61 -1.71 20.63
CA ARG A 393 8.27 -2.63 21.56
C ARG A 393 7.72 -4.06 21.46
N ILE A 394 6.40 -4.22 21.38
CA ILE A 394 5.76 -5.53 21.21
C ILE A 394 6.25 -6.21 19.93
N PHE A 395 6.17 -5.51 18.78
CA PHE A 395 6.58 -6.10 17.50
C PHE A 395 8.07 -6.43 17.45
N ILE A 396 8.95 -5.53 17.90
CA ILE A 396 10.39 -5.80 17.81
C ILE A 396 10.83 -6.90 18.76
N MET A 397 10.34 -6.92 20.00
CA MET A 397 10.75 -7.94 20.97
C MET A 397 10.18 -9.30 20.60
N LEU A 398 8.94 -9.35 20.11
CA LEU A 398 8.36 -10.60 19.62
C LEU A 398 9.13 -11.13 18.41
N PHE A 399 9.56 -10.25 17.51
CA PHE A 399 10.37 -10.65 16.35
C PHE A 399 11.71 -11.24 16.77
N LEU A 400 12.39 -10.62 17.74
CA LEU A 400 13.66 -11.11 18.29
C LEU A 400 13.49 -12.48 18.96
N GLU A 401 12.47 -12.64 19.81
CA GLU A 401 12.15 -13.87 20.52
C GLU A 401 11.85 -15.05 19.57
N LEU A 402 11.10 -14.80 18.51
CA LEU A 402 10.75 -15.82 17.52
C LEU A 402 11.84 -16.06 16.46
N ASN A 403 12.92 -15.28 16.47
CA ASN A 403 14.12 -15.51 15.64
C ASN A 403 15.31 -16.06 16.44
N ALA A 404 15.08 -16.50 17.68
CA ALA A 404 16.05 -17.23 18.47
C ALA A 404 16.51 -18.52 17.77
N ARG A 405 17.72 -19.00 18.10
CA ARG A 405 18.31 -20.21 17.50
C ARG A 405 17.71 -21.47 18.14
N GLU A 406 16.51 -21.83 17.70
CA GLU A 406 15.78 -23.02 18.13
C GLU A 406 15.28 -23.79 16.90
N PRO A 407 15.40 -25.14 16.85
CA PRO A 407 15.00 -25.92 15.67
C PRO A 407 13.54 -25.71 15.25
N ILE A 408 12.65 -25.55 16.23
CA ILE A 408 11.21 -25.34 15.99
C ILE A 408 10.94 -24.00 15.29
N LEU A 409 11.73 -22.96 15.60
CA LEU A 409 11.61 -21.63 15.02
C LEU A 409 12.26 -21.56 13.64
N GLU A 410 13.38 -22.26 13.44
CA GLU A 410 14.03 -22.37 12.14
C GLU A 410 13.11 -23.06 11.12
N ALA A 411 12.39 -24.10 11.54
CA ALA A 411 11.43 -24.81 10.69
C ALA A 411 10.27 -23.94 10.17
N ILE A 412 9.86 -22.92 10.94
CA ILE A 412 8.74 -22.02 10.60
C ILE A 412 9.18 -20.60 10.23
N ASN A 413 10.50 -20.35 10.09
CA ASN A 413 11.05 -19.01 10.01
C ASN A 413 10.53 -18.23 8.80
N PHE A 414 10.42 -18.87 7.64
CA PHE A 414 9.93 -18.20 6.43
C PHE A 414 8.45 -17.78 6.57
N GLN A 415 7.61 -18.63 7.16
CA GLN A 415 6.21 -18.31 7.43
C GLN A 415 6.07 -17.19 8.48
N LEU A 416 6.96 -17.16 9.48
CA LEU A 416 7.06 -16.05 10.43
C LEU A 416 7.43 -14.74 9.73
N LEU A 417 8.45 -14.73 8.87
CA LEU A 417 8.82 -13.55 8.09
C LEU A 417 7.65 -13.08 7.22
N THR A 418 6.88 -14.02 6.68
CA THR A 418 5.64 -13.77 5.93
C THR A 418 4.56 -13.12 6.77
N ALA A 419 4.33 -13.61 8.00
CA ALA A 419 3.40 -13.01 8.95
C ALA A 419 3.78 -11.56 9.30
N TYR A 420 5.06 -11.30 9.56
CA TYR A 420 5.57 -9.95 9.84
C TYR A 420 5.46 -9.03 8.64
N PHE A 421 5.79 -9.51 7.44
CA PHE A 421 5.60 -8.76 6.20
C PHE A 421 4.15 -8.32 6.02
N HIS A 422 3.19 -9.24 6.11
CA HIS A 422 1.77 -8.91 5.99
C HIS A 422 1.33 -7.89 7.04
N THR A 423 1.75 -8.08 8.30
CA THR A 423 1.42 -7.17 9.39
C THR A 423 1.96 -5.76 9.13
N LEU A 424 3.23 -5.63 8.72
CA LEU A 424 3.84 -4.35 8.41
C LEU A 424 3.25 -3.70 7.15
N HIS A 425 2.89 -4.49 6.13
CA HIS A 425 2.22 -3.97 4.95
C HIS A 425 0.82 -3.39 5.28
N ILE A 426 0.05 -4.07 6.14
CA ILE A 426 -1.24 -3.57 6.62
C ILE A 426 -1.08 -2.28 7.43
N LEU A 427 -0.04 -2.23 8.28
CA LEU A 427 0.32 -1.07 9.10
C LEU A 427 1.17 -0.04 8.36
N ARG A 428 1.20 -0.08 7.02
CA ARG A 428 1.98 0.88 6.21
C ARG A 428 1.65 2.33 6.59
N PRO A 429 2.61 3.27 6.49
CA PRO A 429 2.42 4.65 6.92
C PRO A 429 1.20 5.37 6.30
N ALA A 430 0.78 4.99 5.08
CA ALA A 430 -0.44 5.52 4.46
C ALA A 430 -1.74 5.13 5.18
N LYS A 431 -1.74 4.04 5.97
CA LYS A 431 -2.87 3.58 6.79
C LYS A 431 -2.74 3.98 8.25
N SER A 432 -1.51 4.02 8.78
CA SER A 432 -1.23 4.38 10.19
C SER A 432 -0.12 5.43 10.27
N PRO A 433 -0.38 6.69 9.89
CA PRO A 433 0.64 7.74 9.79
C PRO A 433 1.35 8.05 11.12
N GLY A 434 0.64 7.99 12.25
CA GLY A 434 1.22 8.17 13.59
C GLY A 434 2.24 7.08 13.99
N PHE A 435 2.26 5.96 13.27
CA PHE A 435 3.19 4.85 13.47
C PHE A 435 4.39 4.87 12.50
N ALA A 436 4.50 5.86 11.61
CA ALA A 436 5.47 5.85 10.51
C ALA A 436 6.95 5.72 10.95
N TYR A 437 7.35 6.33 12.08
CA TYR A 437 8.72 6.25 12.58
C TYR A 437 9.05 4.86 13.13
N ALA A 438 8.21 4.34 14.02
CA ALA A 438 8.34 2.98 14.54
C ALA A 438 8.27 1.93 13.42
N TRP A 439 7.39 2.13 12.44
CA TRP A 439 7.30 1.27 11.26
C TRP A 439 8.62 1.24 10.49
N LEU A 440 9.25 2.39 10.26
CA LEU A 440 10.54 2.46 9.57
C LEU A 440 11.65 1.80 10.41
N GLU A 441 11.65 1.96 11.73
CA GLU A 441 12.59 1.26 12.62
C GLU A 441 12.44 -0.27 12.55
N LEU A 442 11.21 -0.78 12.47
CA LEU A 442 10.95 -2.22 12.33
C LEU A 442 11.45 -2.74 10.96
N VAL A 443 11.10 -2.06 9.88
CA VAL A 443 11.49 -2.44 8.51
C VAL A 443 13.00 -2.34 8.28
N SER A 444 13.66 -1.40 8.93
CA SER A 444 15.12 -1.19 8.83
C SER A 444 15.93 -1.91 9.90
N HIS A 445 15.29 -2.69 10.78
CA HIS A 445 15.99 -3.39 11.85
C HIS A 445 16.98 -4.41 11.27
N ARG A 446 18.23 -4.40 11.76
CA ARG A 446 19.33 -5.22 11.23
C ARG A 446 19.00 -6.71 11.10
N LEU A 447 18.26 -7.28 12.05
CA LEU A 447 17.89 -8.70 12.00
C LEU A 447 16.79 -8.95 10.97
N PHE A 448 15.85 -8.01 10.81
CA PHE A 448 14.78 -8.13 9.82
C PHE A 448 15.38 -8.08 8.41
N LEU A 449 16.25 -7.09 8.14
CA LEU A 449 17.04 -7.00 6.91
C LEU A 449 17.84 -8.28 6.63
N GLY A 450 18.64 -8.73 7.60
CA GLY A 450 19.47 -9.92 7.44
C GLY A 450 18.66 -11.19 7.16
N ARG A 451 17.51 -11.36 7.82
CA ARG A 451 16.62 -12.52 7.59
C ARG A 451 15.93 -12.44 6.22
N MET A 452 15.39 -11.28 5.85
CA MET A 452 14.64 -11.09 4.60
C MET A 452 15.52 -11.15 3.35
N LEU A 453 16.69 -10.52 3.39
CA LEU A 453 17.54 -10.32 2.21
C LEU A 453 18.76 -11.25 2.15
N GLY A 454 19.32 -11.63 3.29
CA GLY A 454 20.57 -12.39 3.37
C GLY A 454 20.41 -13.88 3.65
N LEU A 455 19.62 -14.25 4.66
CA LEU A 455 19.53 -15.63 5.17
C LEU A 455 18.43 -16.47 4.51
N THR A 456 17.41 -15.84 3.93
CA THR A 456 16.32 -16.56 3.25
C THR A 456 16.81 -17.12 1.91
N PRO A 457 16.75 -18.45 1.70
CA PRO A 457 17.24 -19.06 0.48
C PRO A 457 16.43 -18.65 -0.74
N GLN A 458 17.05 -18.72 -1.92
CA GLN A 458 16.41 -18.41 -3.22
C GLN A 458 15.79 -17.01 -3.30
N GLN A 459 16.24 -16.07 -2.46
CA GLN A 459 15.78 -14.67 -2.47
C GLN A 459 14.26 -14.52 -2.26
N LYS A 460 13.58 -15.51 -1.65
CA LYS A 460 12.11 -15.48 -1.49
C LYS A 460 11.60 -14.27 -0.69
N GLY A 461 12.42 -13.74 0.21
CA GLY A 461 12.08 -12.55 1.00
C GLY A 461 12.27 -11.22 0.27
N TRP A 462 12.92 -11.20 -0.91
CA TRP A 462 13.24 -9.95 -1.61
C TRP A 462 11.99 -9.22 -2.08
N TYR A 463 11.06 -9.92 -2.73
CA TYR A 463 9.81 -9.31 -3.19
C TYR A 463 9.05 -8.64 -2.04
N MET A 464 8.91 -9.37 -0.93
CA MET A 464 8.21 -8.89 0.25
C MET A 464 8.86 -7.62 0.83
N TYR A 465 10.20 -7.59 0.87
CA TYR A 465 10.92 -6.41 1.33
C TYR A 465 10.81 -5.23 0.34
N ALA A 466 10.87 -5.50 -0.96
CA ALA A 466 10.65 -4.50 -2.00
C ALA A 466 9.27 -3.85 -1.90
N GLN A 467 8.23 -4.65 -1.63
CA GLN A 467 6.88 -4.12 -1.42
C GLN A 467 6.81 -3.15 -0.22
N LEU A 468 7.46 -3.47 0.90
CA LEU A 468 7.51 -2.55 2.05
C LEU A 468 8.23 -1.24 1.69
N LEU A 469 9.33 -1.29 0.96
CA LEU A 469 9.99 -0.07 0.47
C LEU A 469 9.09 0.74 -0.48
N ILE A 470 8.32 0.06 -1.35
CA ILE A 470 7.34 0.69 -2.21
C ILE A 470 6.25 1.38 -1.39
N ASP A 471 5.74 0.77 -0.32
CA ASP A 471 4.78 1.41 0.58
C ASP A 471 5.35 2.69 1.22
N LEU A 472 6.62 2.65 1.65
CA LEU A 472 7.32 3.80 2.19
C LEU A 472 7.46 4.92 1.14
N PHE A 473 7.90 4.59 -0.07
CA PHE A 473 8.09 5.56 -1.14
C PHE A 473 6.77 6.16 -1.61
N LYS A 474 5.71 5.35 -1.76
CA LYS A 474 4.35 5.83 -2.07
C LYS A 474 3.84 6.80 -1.00
N TYR A 475 4.08 6.51 0.29
CA TYR A 475 3.73 7.42 1.37
C TYR A 475 4.51 8.73 1.33
N LEU A 476 5.83 8.67 1.07
CA LEU A 476 6.68 9.86 1.02
C LEU A 476 6.46 10.72 -0.23
N ALA A 477 6.09 10.11 -1.36
CA ALA A 477 5.99 10.76 -2.66
C ALA A 477 5.21 12.10 -2.66
N PRO A 478 3.97 12.20 -2.12
CA PRO A 478 3.23 13.47 -2.12
C PRO A 478 3.94 14.57 -1.33
N PHE A 479 4.63 14.23 -0.23
CA PHE A 479 5.37 15.20 0.57
C PHE A 479 6.66 15.64 -0.12
N LEU A 480 7.35 14.71 -0.79
CA LEU A 480 8.64 14.98 -1.44
C LEU A 480 8.51 15.70 -2.79
N ARG A 481 7.31 15.73 -3.40
CA ARG A 481 7.03 16.58 -4.57
C ARG A 481 7.04 18.06 -4.21
N ASN A 482 6.75 18.41 -2.96
CA ASN A 482 6.78 19.79 -2.49
C ASN A 482 8.23 20.23 -2.26
N ALA A 483 8.53 21.48 -2.63
CA ALA A 483 9.86 22.06 -2.43
C ALA A 483 10.19 22.24 -0.93
N GLU A 484 9.19 22.51 -0.11
CA GLU A 484 9.34 22.70 1.34
C GLU A 484 8.90 21.46 2.12
N LEU A 485 9.83 20.91 2.89
CA LEU A 485 9.58 19.74 3.73
C LEU A 485 9.42 20.15 5.19
N ALA A 486 8.27 19.80 5.77
CA ALA A 486 8.07 19.92 7.21
C ALA A 486 9.14 19.12 7.98
N LYS A 487 9.53 19.60 9.16
CA LYS A 487 10.56 18.96 10.00
C LYS A 487 10.33 17.46 10.24
N PRO A 488 9.10 16.97 10.52
CA PRO A 488 8.85 15.54 10.66
C PRO A 488 9.18 14.74 9.39
N VAL A 489 8.76 15.24 8.21
CA VAL A 489 9.04 14.62 6.91
C VAL A 489 10.54 14.59 6.64
N THR A 490 11.27 15.66 6.95
CA THR A 490 12.72 15.72 6.80
C THR A 490 13.44 14.63 7.63
N VAL A 491 12.97 14.35 8.86
CA VAL A 491 13.54 13.28 9.69
C VAL A 491 13.27 11.91 9.06
N LEU A 492 12.04 11.68 8.58
CA LEU A 492 11.67 10.41 7.93
C LEU A 492 12.42 10.18 6.62
N TYR A 493 12.61 11.24 5.82
CA TYR A 493 13.43 11.23 4.61
C TYR A 493 14.89 10.89 4.91
N LYS A 494 15.50 11.50 5.94
CA LYS A 494 16.87 11.15 6.37
C LYS A 494 16.96 9.69 6.85
N GLY A 495 15.95 9.19 7.55
CA GLY A 495 15.85 7.77 7.90
C GLY A 495 15.84 6.88 6.65
N THR A 496 15.02 7.23 5.67
CA THR A 496 14.90 6.52 4.38
C THR A 496 16.22 6.49 3.61
N LEU A 497 16.96 7.61 3.56
CA LEU A 497 18.29 7.66 2.95
C LEU A 497 19.29 6.73 3.66
N ARG A 498 19.25 6.62 4.99
CA ARG A 498 20.11 5.69 5.74
C ARG A 498 19.80 4.24 5.40
N VAL A 499 18.51 3.89 5.28
CA VAL A 499 18.10 2.55 4.85
C VAL A 499 18.61 2.25 3.45
N LEU A 500 18.41 3.16 2.50
CA LEU A 500 18.92 3.01 1.13
C LEU A 500 20.44 2.88 1.07
N LEU A 501 21.18 3.61 1.90
CA LEU A 501 22.64 3.48 2.01
C LEU A 501 23.07 2.10 2.51
N VAL A 502 22.41 1.58 3.55
CA VAL A 502 22.67 0.22 4.06
C VAL A 502 22.36 -0.81 2.97
N LEU A 503 21.23 -0.67 2.27
CA LEU A 503 20.85 -1.57 1.18
C LEU A 503 21.86 -1.53 0.02
N LEU A 504 22.33 -0.34 -0.35
CA LEU A 504 23.34 -0.17 -1.40
C LEU A 504 24.66 -0.83 -1.04
N HIS A 505 25.07 -0.75 0.23
CA HIS A 505 26.33 -1.34 0.69
C HIS A 505 26.23 -2.86 0.85
N ASP A 506 25.21 -3.36 1.55
CA ASP A 506 25.12 -4.76 1.97
C ASP A 506 24.38 -5.66 0.95
N PHE A 507 23.42 -5.08 0.21
CA PHE A 507 22.51 -5.80 -0.70
C PHE A 507 22.32 -5.08 -2.06
N PRO A 508 23.40 -4.69 -2.78
CA PRO A 508 23.27 -3.93 -4.01
C PRO A 508 22.51 -4.68 -5.11
N GLU A 509 22.60 -6.02 -5.19
CA GLU A 509 21.85 -6.81 -6.18
C GLU A 509 20.33 -6.70 -5.98
N PHE A 510 19.86 -6.54 -4.73
CA PHE A 510 18.45 -6.31 -4.43
C PHE A 510 17.98 -4.97 -5.00
N LEU A 511 18.76 -3.90 -4.80
CA LEU A 511 18.43 -2.60 -5.41
C LEU A 511 18.52 -2.65 -6.95
N CYS A 512 19.44 -3.43 -7.52
CA CYS A 512 19.54 -3.62 -8.97
C CYS A 512 18.29 -4.25 -9.57
N ASP A 513 17.82 -5.34 -8.98
CA ASP A 513 16.73 -6.16 -9.49
C ASP A 513 15.37 -5.43 -9.41
N TYR A 514 15.18 -4.61 -8.36
CA TYR A 514 13.95 -3.85 -8.11
C TYR A 514 14.03 -2.35 -8.47
N HIS A 515 15.12 -1.90 -9.09
CA HIS A 515 15.33 -0.48 -9.41
C HIS A 515 14.17 0.17 -10.17
N TYR A 516 13.54 -0.58 -11.09
CA TYR A 516 12.45 -0.10 -11.93
C TYR A 516 11.23 0.25 -11.07
N GLY A 517 10.74 -0.70 -10.28
CA GLY A 517 9.60 -0.49 -9.39
C GLY A 517 9.82 0.63 -8.37
N PHE A 518 11.05 0.79 -7.85
CA PHE A 518 11.37 1.89 -6.95
C PHE A 518 11.40 3.25 -7.66
N CYS A 519 12.01 3.34 -8.84
CA CYS A 519 12.07 4.58 -9.61
C CYS A 519 10.69 5.02 -10.13
N ASP A 520 9.74 4.10 -10.27
CA ASP A 520 8.38 4.38 -10.71
C ASP A 520 7.54 5.09 -9.63
N VAL A 521 7.85 4.85 -8.36
CA VAL A 521 7.14 5.46 -7.22
C VAL A 521 7.86 6.66 -6.61
N ILE A 522 9.18 6.75 -6.77
CA ILE A 522 9.98 7.87 -6.25
C ILE A 522 9.83 9.08 -7.19
N PRO A 523 9.40 10.26 -6.68
CA PRO A 523 9.27 11.46 -7.51
C PRO A 523 10.57 11.83 -8.25
N PRO A 524 10.49 12.35 -9.48
CA PRO A 524 11.67 12.66 -10.28
C PRO A 524 12.66 13.62 -9.62
N ASN A 525 12.16 14.57 -8.82
CA ASN A 525 12.94 15.55 -8.08
C ASN A 525 13.70 14.97 -6.87
N CYS A 526 13.41 13.73 -6.45
CA CYS A 526 14.12 13.03 -5.38
C CYS A 526 15.45 12.41 -5.87
N ILE A 527 16.31 13.25 -6.44
CA ILE A 527 17.52 12.84 -7.16
C ILE A 527 18.42 11.94 -6.29
N GLN A 528 18.69 12.31 -5.04
CA GLN A 528 19.58 11.54 -4.15
C GLN A 528 19.07 10.11 -3.91
N MET A 529 17.76 9.93 -3.70
CA MET A 529 17.16 8.61 -3.49
C MET A 529 17.30 7.74 -4.75
N ARG A 530 17.01 8.33 -5.91
CA ARG A 530 17.12 7.63 -7.20
C ARG A 530 18.57 7.28 -7.50
N ASN A 531 19.52 8.18 -7.24
CA ASN A 531 20.94 7.89 -7.42
C ASN A 531 21.41 6.74 -6.53
N LEU A 532 20.99 6.66 -5.26
CA LEU A 532 21.33 5.52 -4.40
C LEU A 532 20.89 4.18 -5.00
N ILE A 533 19.70 4.13 -5.60
CA ILE A 533 19.16 2.93 -6.25
C ILE A 533 19.87 2.64 -7.58
N LEU A 534 20.02 3.66 -8.43
CA LEU A 534 20.57 3.55 -9.79
C LEU A 534 22.09 3.35 -9.81
N SER A 535 22.78 3.68 -8.72
CA SER A 535 24.19 3.39 -8.50
C SER A 535 24.45 1.96 -8.01
N ALA A 536 23.43 1.17 -7.69
CA ALA A 536 23.62 -0.22 -7.34
C ALA A 536 24.07 -1.05 -8.55
N PHE A 537 24.99 -1.99 -8.32
CA PHE A 537 25.50 -2.92 -9.33
C PHE A 537 25.91 -4.27 -8.70
N PRO A 538 25.96 -5.37 -9.48
CA PRO A 538 26.35 -6.68 -8.95
C PRO A 538 27.76 -6.68 -8.33
N ARG A 539 27.93 -7.24 -7.12
CA ARG A 539 29.22 -7.18 -6.38
C ARG A 539 30.39 -7.87 -7.09
N ASN A 540 30.10 -8.85 -7.94
CA ASN A 540 31.11 -9.56 -8.72
C ASN A 540 31.57 -8.79 -9.96
N MET A 541 30.93 -7.67 -10.30
CA MET A 541 31.32 -6.80 -11.41
C MET A 541 32.38 -5.79 -10.97
N ARG A 542 33.43 -5.65 -11.78
CA ARG A 542 34.43 -4.57 -11.61
C ARG A 542 34.08 -3.44 -12.55
N LEU A 543 33.66 -2.31 -11.99
CA LEU A 543 33.35 -1.13 -12.80
C LEU A 543 34.65 -0.50 -13.33
N PRO A 544 34.78 -0.27 -14.64
CA PRO A 544 35.88 0.53 -15.16
C PRO A 544 35.73 1.97 -14.69
N ASP A 545 36.82 2.63 -14.32
CA ASP A 545 36.79 4.02 -13.88
C ASP A 545 36.32 4.92 -15.05
N PRO A 546 35.18 5.63 -14.92
CA PRO A 546 34.68 6.56 -15.95
C PRO A 546 35.68 7.63 -16.37
N PHE A 547 36.67 7.94 -15.53
CA PHE A 547 37.66 8.97 -15.79
C PHE A 547 38.92 8.45 -16.48
N THR A 548 38.99 7.15 -16.78
CA THR A 548 40.09 6.55 -17.55
C THR A 548 40.18 7.22 -18.93
N PRO A 549 41.32 7.84 -19.29
CA PRO A 549 41.49 8.45 -20.60
C PRO A 549 41.29 7.44 -21.73
N ASN A 550 40.53 7.82 -22.76
CA ASN A 550 40.23 6.98 -23.93
C ASN A 550 39.57 5.62 -23.59
N LEU A 551 38.75 5.56 -22.53
CA LEU A 551 37.94 4.39 -22.21
C LEU A 551 37.05 4.02 -23.41
N LYS A 552 37.29 2.85 -23.99
CA LYS A 552 36.47 2.33 -25.10
C LYS A 552 35.30 1.53 -24.54
N VAL A 553 34.19 2.20 -24.28
CA VAL A 553 32.96 1.58 -23.74
C VAL A 553 32.44 0.47 -24.65
N ASP A 554 32.53 0.65 -25.96
CA ASP A 554 32.09 -0.34 -26.96
C ASP A 554 32.88 -1.67 -26.94
N MET A 555 34.02 -1.70 -26.25
CA MET A 555 34.87 -2.89 -26.12
C MET A 555 34.59 -3.69 -24.84
N LEU A 556 33.71 -3.20 -23.96
CA LEU A 556 33.36 -3.91 -22.73
C LEU A 556 32.51 -5.15 -23.08
N ALA A 557 32.80 -6.28 -22.45
CA ALA A 557 32.01 -7.49 -22.71
C ALA A 557 30.59 -7.35 -22.11
N GLU A 558 30.49 -6.64 -20.99
CA GLU A 558 29.29 -6.48 -20.18
C GLU A 558 28.18 -5.72 -20.91
N ILE A 559 28.51 -4.82 -21.85
CA ILE A 559 27.50 -4.09 -22.64
C ILE A 559 26.68 -5.01 -23.57
N SER A 560 27.13 -6.25 -23.77
CA SER A 560 26.34 -7.27 -24.48
C SER A 560 25.35 -8.01 -23.56
N ASN A 561 25.49 -7.89 -22.24
CA ASN A 561 24.64 -8.61 -21.28
C ASN A 561 23.42 -7.76 -20.89
N GLU A 562 22.25 -8.40 -20.88
CA GLU A 562 21.01 -7.76 -20.43
C GLU A 562 20.96 -7.67 -18.90
N PRO A 563 20.56 -6.53 -18.32
CA PRO A 563 20.35 -6.45 -16.87
C PRO A 563 19.09 -7.21 -16.47
N ARG A 564 19.10 -7.81 -15.28
CA ARG A 564 17.89 -8.43 -14.71
C ARG A 564 16.90 -7.33 -14.29
N VAL A 565 15.66 -7.45 -14.74
CA VAL A 565 14.53 -6.58 -14.34
C VAL A 565 13.39 -7.47 -13.88
N LEU A 566 13.03 -7.42 -12.60
CA LEU A 566 12.00 -8.31 -12.03
C LEU A 566 10.57 -7.76 -12.16
N THR A 567 10.41 -6.47 -12.44
CA THR A 567 9.10 -5.87 -12.67
C THR A 567 8.63 -6.14 -14.10
N GLU A 568 7.42 -6.66 -14.27
CA GLU A 568 6.82 -6.89 -15.59
C GLU A 568 6.34 -5.57 -16.23
N PHE A 569 7.29 -4.75 -16.68
CA PHE A 569 7.02 -3.44 -17.29
C PHE A 569 6.14 -3.51 -18.53
N ALA A 570 6.14 -4.63 -19.27
CA ALA A 570 5.27 -4.81 -20.43
C ALA A 570 3.77 -4.84 -20.06
N LEU A 571 3.41 -5.35 -18.88
CA LEU A 571 2.03 -5.35 -18.39
C LEU A 571 1.55 -3.97 -17.94
N MET A 572 2.49 -3.07 -17.63
CA MET A 572 2.21 -1.67 -17.25
C MET A 572 1.80 -0.82 -18.46
N ILE A 573 1.97 -1.31 -19.69
CA ILE A 573 1.52 -0.66 -20.91
C ILE A 573 0.02 -0.90 -21.06
N GLN A 574 -0.77 -0.01 -20.47
CA GLN A 574 -2.22 0.00 -20.53
C GLN A 574 -2.72 1.24 -21.28
N PRO A 575 -3.84 1.14 -22.03
CA PRO A 575 -4.65 -0.06 -22.23
C PRO A 575 -4.00 -1.12 -23.16
N ALA A 576 -4.47 -2.36 -23.11
CA ALA A 576 -3.94 -3.44 -23.97
C ALA A 576 -4.05 -3.15 -25.49
N SER A 577 -5.04 -2.35 -25.90
CA SER A 577 -5.14 -1.83 -27.28
C SER A 577 -3.93 -0.99 -27.66
N PHE A 578 -3.54 -0.06 -26.79
CA PHE A 578 -2.35 0.78 -27.00
C PHE A 578 -1.08 -0.05 -27.13
N LYS A 579 -0.91 -1.10 -26.30
CA LYS A 579 0.22 -2.02 -26.44
C LYS A 579 0.22 -2.73 -27.80
N LYS A 580 -0.95 -3.19 -28.27
CA LYS A 580 -1.08 -3.86 -29.58
C LYS A 580 -0.71 -2.91 -30.72
N ASP A 581 -1.14 -1.65 -30.65
CA ASP A 581 -0.83 -0.63 -31.65
C ASP A 581 0.67 -0.27 -31.65
N LEU A 582 1.27 -0.17 -30.45
CA LEU A 582 2.71 -0.02 -30.29
C LEU A 582 3.48 -1.18 -30.93
N ASP A 583 3.12 -2.43 -30.62
CA ASP A 583 3.76 -3.62 -31.19
C ASP A 583 3.61 -3.67 -32.72
N HIS A 584 2.46 -3.22 -33.24
CA HIS A 584 2.23 -3.11 -34.67
C HIS A 584 3.14 -2.07 -35.31
N TYR A 585 3.22 -0.86 -34.72
CA TYR A 585 4.08 0.21 -35.21
C TYR A 585 5.56 -0.20 -35.19
N LEU A 586 6.04 -0.86 -34.12
CA LEU A 586 7.43 -1.33 -34.03
C LEU A 586 7.80 -2.35 -35.13
N LYS A 587 6.83 -3.15 -35.59
CA LYS A 587 7.05 -4.19 -36.63
C LYS A 587 6.87 -3.65 -38.04
N ALA A 588 5.80 -2.89 -38.28
CA ALA A 588 5.38 -2.46 -39.61
C ALA A 588 5.82 -1.03 -39.95
N ARG A 589 6.21 -0.22 -38.96
CA ARG A 589 6.50 1.22 -39.08
C ARG A 589 5.33 2.01 -39.70
N THR A 590 4.11 1.54 -39.44
CA THR A 590 2.85 2.12 -39.91
C THR A 590 1.76 1.91 -38.86
N PRO A 591 0.74 2.78 -38.78
CA PRO A 591 0.62 4.07 -39.46
C PRO A 591 1.44 5.16 -38.74
N VAL A 592 1.86 6.20 -39.48
CA VAL A 592 2.58 7.35 -38.89
C VAL A 592 1.72 8.12 -37.87
N THR A 593 0.39 8.05 -38.00
CA THR A 593 -0.56 8.65 -37.04
C THR A 593 -0.42 8.10 -35.62
N PHE A 594 0.14 6.89 -35.46
CA PHE A 594 0.47 6.37 -34.13
C PHE A 594 1.37 7.33 -33.34
N LEU A 595 2.33 7.99 -34.01
CA LEU A 595 3.23 8.94 -33.37
C LEU A 595 2.51 10.20 -32.90
N SER A 596 1.58 10.73 -33.70
CA SER A 596 0.79 11.90 -33.30
C SER A 596 -0.16 11.60 -32.15
N ASP A 597 -0.69 10.37 -32.08
CA ASP A 597 -1.60 9.97 -31.03
C ASP A 597 -0.86 9.62 -29.72
N LEU A 598 0.44 9.38 -29.79
CA LEU A 598 1.26 8.92 -28.67
C LEU A 598 1.24 9.90 -27.48
N ARG A 599 1.34 11.20 -27.76
CA ARG A 599 1.27 12.24 -26.73
C ARG A 599 -0.08 12.19 -25.99
N SER A 600 -1.18 12.08 -26.73
CA SER A 600 -2.53 12.02 -26.18
C SER A 600 -2.75 10.78 -25.31
N ASN A 601 -2.14 9.65 -25.67
CA ASN A 601 -2.21 8.42 -24.86
C ASN A 601 -1.41 8.53 -23.55
N LEU A 602 -0.33 9.33 -23.52
CA LEU A 602 0.51 9.51 -22.34
C LEU A 602 -0.02 10.59 -21.39
N GLN A 603 -0.87 11.50 -21.88
CA GLN A 603 -1.41 12.62 -21.12
C GLN A 603 -2.74 12.21 -20.44
N ILE A 604 -2.82 12.41 -19.12
CA ILE A 604 -3.99 12.05 -18.30
C ILE A 604 -4.71 13.27 -17.71
N SER A 605 -4.05 14.44 -17.68
CA SER A 605 -4.62 15.66 -17.12
C SER A 605 -4.05 16.90 -17.83
N ASN A 606 -4.70 18.03 -17.60
CA ASN A 606 -4.18 19.35 -17.96
C ASN A 606 -3.59 20.11 -16.76
N GLU A 607 -3.63 19.53 -15.56
CA GLU A 607 -3.08 20.13 -14.34
C GLU A 607 -1.54 20.05 -14.33
N PRO A 608 -0.81 21.18 -14.19
CA PRO A 608 0.65 21.19 -14.12
C PRO A 608 1.18 20.26 -13.01
N GLY A 609 2.18 19.43 -13.35
CA GLY A 609 2.78 18.47 -12.41
C GLY A 609 2.03 17.15 -12.24
N LEU A 610 0.84 17.01 -12.84
CA LEU A 610 0.04 15.78 -12.91
C LEU A 610 -0.41 15.47 -14.35
N ARG A 611 0.19 16.12 -15.37
CA ARG A 611 -0.29 16.03 -16.76
C ARG A 611 -0.11 14.65 -17.36
N TYR A 612 0.96 13.95 -16.99
CA TYR A 612 1.40 12.72 -17.66
C TYR A 612 1.33 11.49 -16.77
N ASN A 613 1.01 10.35 -17.39
CA ASN A 613 1.11 9.04 -16.76
C ASN A 613 2.58 8.59 -16.71
N ILE A 614 3.25 8.89 -15.59
CA ILE A 614 4.67 8.57 -15.37
C ILE A 614 4.93 7.05 -15.50
N PRO A 615 4.16 6.14 -14.87
CA PRO A 615 4.34 4.70 -15.05
C PRO A 615 4.26 4.24 -16.51
N LEU A 616 3.29 4.74 -17.28
CA LEU A 616 3.15 4.42 -18.69
C LEU A 616 4.34 4.94 -19.52
N MET A 617 4.81 6.16 -19.23
CA MET A 617 6.00 6.75 -19.86
C MET A 617 7.25 5.89 -19.60
N ASN A 618 7.47 5.50 -18.34
CA ASN A 618 8.60 4.65 -17.96
C ASN A 618 8.54 3.28 -18.64
N ALA A 619 7.35 2.67 -18.69
CA ALA A 619 7.13 1.37 -19.31
C ALA A 619 7.34 1.43 -20.82
N LEU A 620 6.80 2.44 -21.49
CA LEU A 620 6.98 2.69 -22.91
C LEU A 620 8.47 2.82 -23.26
N VAL A 621 9.20 3.66 -22.53
CA VAL A 621 10.63 3.90 -22.80
C VAL A 621 11.45 2.62 -22.65
N LEU A 622 11.27 1.89 -21.54
CA LEU A 622 12.01 0.66 -21.31
C LEU A 622 11.64 -0.43 -22.34
N TYR A 623 10.35 -0.56 -22.66
CA TYR A 623 9.86 -1.55 -23.62
C TYR A 623 10.39 -1.29 -25.04
N VAL A 624 10.29 -0.06 -25.53
CA VAL A 624 10.80 0.33 -26.85
C VAL A 624 12.31 0.12 -26.94
N GLY A 625 13.07 0.46 -25.90
CA GLY A 625 14.51 0.23 -25.87
C GLY A 625 14.88 -1.25 -25.85
N HIS A 626 14.18 -2.06 -25.05
CA HIS A 626 14.38 -3.52 -25.01
C HIS A 626 14.08 -4.18 -26.37
N GLU A 627 12.96 -3.84 -27.01
CA GLU A 627 12.61 -4.34 -28.34
C GLU A 627 13.65 -3.88 -29.39
N ALA A 628 14.15 -2.64 -29.30
CA ALA A 628 15.18 -2.14 -30.21
C ALA A 628 16.48 -2.93 -30.10
N ILE A 629 16.96 -3.20 -28.88
CA ILE A 629 18.15 -4.01 -28.63
C ILE A 629 17.97 -5.41 -29.23
N THR A 630 16.81 -6.03 -28.99
CA THR A 630 16.47 -7.34 -29.53
C THR A 630 16.42 -7.34 -31.06
N TYR A 631 15.83 -6.31 -31.67
CA TYR A 631 15.76 -6.13 -33.11
C TYR A 631 17.15 -6.00 -33.76
N ILE A 632 18.04 -5.18 -33.18
CA ILE A 632 19.40 -4.98 -33.66
C ILE A 632 20.22 -6.29 -33.56
N ARG A 633 20.09 -7.01 -32.44
CA ARG A 633 20.78 -8.30 -32.24
C ARG A 633 20.30 -9.38 -33.20
N LYS A 634 19.00 -9.42 -33.52
CA LYS A 634 18.45 -10.35 -34.53
C LYS A 634 19.06 -10.12 -35.93
N LYS A 635 19.57 -8.92 -36.22
CA LYS A 635 20.31 -8.61 -37.45
C LYS A 635 21.81 -8.95 -37.37
N GLY A 636 22.28 -9.52 -36.26
CA GLY A 636 23.71 -9.81 -36.04
C GLY A 636 24.56 -8.56 -35.76
N LEU A 637 23.93 -7.45 -35.38
CA LEU A 637 24.61 -6.18 -35.10
C LEU A 637 24.61 -5.88 -33.59
N SER A 638 25.51 -4.99 -33.15
CA SER A 638 25.50 -4.41 -31.80
C SER A 638 24.84 -3.02 -31.81
N PRO A 639 24.14 -2.63 -30.73
CA PRO A 639 23.71 -1.25 -30.55
C PRO A 639 24.89 -0.28 -30.60
N ASN A 640 24.78 0.79 -31.36
CA ASN A 640 25.71 1.93 -31.43
C ASN A 640 25.00 3.09 -32.15
N MET A 641 25.65 4.24 -32.29
CA MET A 641 25.05 5.44 -32.88
C MET A 641 24.43 5.25 -34.27
N THR A 642 25.00 4.38 -35.12
CA THR A 642 24.49 4.17 -36.48
C THR A 642 23.41 3.10 -36.54
N THR A 643 23.48 2.07 -35.67
CA THR A 643 22.53 0.94 -35.69
C THR A 643 21.23 1.23 -34.96
N ILE A 644 21.22 2.17 -34.00
CA ILE A 644 19.99 2.60 -33.32
C ILE A 644 19.15 3.57 -34.17
N ALA A 645 19.80 4.30 -35.09
CA ALA A 645 19.19 5.33 -35.91
C ALA A 645 18.23 4.75 -36.96
N HIS A 646 17.37 5.62 -37.50
CA HIS A 646 16.46 5.32 -38.63
C HIS A 646 15.62 4.04 -38.48
N SER A 647 15.15 3.78 -37.25
CA SER A 647 14.31 2.63 -36.90
C SER A 647 12.97 3.08 -36.32
N ALA A 648 11.94 2.23 -36.40
CA ALA A 648 10.63 2.52 -35.79
C ALA A 648 10.73 2.87 -34.29
N HIS A 649 11.68 2.24 -33.58
CA HIS A 649 11.97 2.52 -32.17
C HIS A 649 12.50 3.94 -31.96
N MET A 650 13.43 4.39 -32.81
CA MET A 650 13.98 5.74 -32.72
C MET A 650 12.98 6.80 -33.16
N ASP A 651 12.10 6.49 -34.13
CA ASP A 651 11.01 7.40 -34.53
C ASP A 651 10.13 7.77 -33.32
N ILE A 652 9.82 6.79 -32.46
CA ILE A 652 9.06 7.03 -31.22
C ILE A 652 9.83 8.01 -30.32
N PHE A 653 11.11 7.77 -30.07
CA PHE A 653 11.91 8.63 -29.19
C PHE A 653 12.13 10.04 -29.74
N GLN A 654 12.38 10.19 -31.04
CA GLN A 654 12.49 11.49 -31.69
C GLN A 654 11.16 12.24 -31.65
N ASN A 655 10.04 11.55 -31.92
CA ASN A 655 8.72 12.16 -31.83
C ASN A 655 8.40 12.63 -30.41
N LEU A 656 8.66 11.79 -29.39
CA LEU A 656 8.47 12.19 -27.98
C LEU A 656 9.38 13.37 -27.59
N ALA A 657 10.62 13.42 -28.09
CA ALA A 657 11.50 14.54 -27.84
C ALA A 657 11.00 15.85 -28.44
N VAL A 658 10.34 15.82 -29.60
CA VAL A 658 9.87 17.04 -30.29
C VAL A 658 8.45 17.44 -29.86
N ASP A 659 7.51 16.50 -29.83
CA ASP A 659 6.08 16.77 -29.70
C ASP A 659 5.60 16.96 -28.25
N LEU A 660 6.32 16.41 -27.26
CA LEU A 660 6.01 16.65 -25.85
C LEU A 660 6.33 18.08 -25.44
N ASP A 661 5.54 18.59 -24.49
CA ASP A 661 5.85 19.85 -23.81
C ASP A 661 7.05 19.69 -22.85
N THR A 662 7.45 20.78 -22.19
CA THR A 662 8.59 20.80 -21.26
C THR A 662 8.45 19.78 -20.12
N GLU A 663 7.24 19.56 -19.60
CA GLU A 663 6.97 18.60 -18.51
C GLU A 663 7.08 17.16 -19.02
N GLY A 664 6.40 16.84 -20.11
CA GLY A 664 6.44 15.52 -20.73
C GLY A 664 7.84 15.14 -21.16
N ARG A 665 8.57 16.06 -21.80
CA ARG A 665 9.95 15.85 -22.22
C ARG A 665 10.88 15.63 -21.04
N TYR A 666 10.72 16.37 -19.95
CA TYR A 666 11.49 16.15 -18.72
C TYR A 666 11.26 14.74 -18.14
N LEU A 667 10.02 14.26 -18.10
CA LEU A 667 9.68 12.91 -17.64
C LEU A 667 10.22 11.81 -18.57
N PHE A 668 10.07 12.00 -19.88
CA PHE A 668 10.62 11.11 -20.91
C PHE A 668 12.14 10.97 -20.81
N LEU A 669 12.87 12.09 -20.73
CA LEU A 669 14.33 12.07 -20.57
C LEU A 669 14.75 11.46 -19.23
N ASN A 670 13.98 11.68 -18.17
CA ASN A 670 14.18 11.01 -16.88
C ASN A 670 14.00 9.50 -16.98
N ALA A 671 13.02 9.02 -17.76
CA ALA A 671 12.78 7.60 -17.99
C ALA A 671 13.98 6.94 -18.70
N ILE A 672 14.57 7.63 -19.68
CA ILE A 672 15.82 7.19 -20.34
C ILE A 672 16.98 7.20 -19.35
N ALA A 673 17.17 8.30 -18.62
CA ALA A 673 18.28 8.47 -17.68
C ALA A 673 18.27 7.45 -16.53
N ASN A 674 17.11 6.87 -16.19
CA ASN A 674 17.02 5.77 -15.21
C ASN A 674 17.72 4.49 -15.67
N GLN A 675 17.93 4.33 -16.97
CA GLN A 675 18.58 3.14 -17.52
C GLN A 675 20.09 3.28 -17.56
N LEU A 676 20.64 4.48 -17.31
CA LEU A 676 22.07 4.77 -17.29
C LEU A 676 22.75 4.30 -15.99
N ARG A 677 22.81 2.97 -15.78
CA ARG A 677 23.29 2.34 -14.54
C ARG A 677 24.71 1.78 -14.70
N TYR A 678 24.97 0.55 -14.28
CA TYR A 678 26.24 -0.14 -14.50
C TYR A 678 26.40 -0.62 -15.97
N PRO A 679 27.59 -1.06 -16.43
CA PRO A 679 27.78 -1.59 -17.77
C PRO A 679 26.84 -2.77 -18.08
N ASN A 680 25.90 -2.55 -18.99
CA ASN A 680 24.95 -3.53 -19.51
C ASN A 680 24.36 -3.02 -20.83
N SER A 681 23.59 -3.86 -21.53
CA SER A 681 23.02 -3.51 -22.84
C SER A 681 22.02 -2.37 -22.81
N HIS A 682 21.23 -2.22 -21.74
CA HIS A 682 20.30 -1.11 -21.60
C HIS A 682 21.06 0.20 -21.40
N THR A 683 22.01 0.22 -20.46
CA THR A 683 22.86 1.39 -20.20
C THR A 683 23.52 1.87 -21.49
N HIS A 684 24.10 0.96 -22.28
CA HIS A 684 24.75 1.32 -23.55
C HIS A 684 23.76 1.86 -24.59
N TYR A 685 22.66 1.15 -24.83
CA TYR A 685 21.62 1.58 -25.78
C TYR A 685 21.03 2.96 -25.44
N PHE A 686 20.68 3.18 -24.16
CA PHE A 686 20.08 4.43 -23.71
C PHE A 686 21.09 5.58 -23.61
N SER A 687 22.37 5.27 -23.39
CA SER A 687 23.45 6.24 -23.51
C SER A 687 23.59 6.73 -24.96
N CYS A 688 23.66 5.82 -25.92
CA CYS A 688 23.66 6.19 -27.34
C CYS A 688 22.38 6.93 -27.75
N THR A 689 21.21 6.52 -27.23
CA THR A 689 19.93 7.17 -27.53
C THR A 689 19.92 8.63 -27.07
N LEU A 690 20.35 8.93 -25.84
CA LEU A 690 20.39 10.31 -25.34
C LEU A 690 21.36 11.18 -26.15
N LEU A 691 22.54 10.66 -26.46
CA LEU A 691 23.53 11.38 -27.24
C LEU A 691 23.08 11.60 -28.69
N TYR A 692 22.38 10.63 -29.29
CA TYR A 692 21.76 10.77 -30.61
C TYR A 692 20.65 11.82 -30.60
N LEU A 693 19.76 11.81 -29.62
CA LEU A 693 18.71 12.83 -29.47
C LEU A 693 19.30 14.24 -29.28
N PHE A 694 20.45 14.36 -28.60
CA PHE A 694 21.16 15.63 -28.47
C PHE A 694 21.75 16.09 -29.81
N ALA A 695 22.38 15.18 -30.57
CA ALA A 695 23.01 15.49 -31.84
C ALA A 695 22.00 15.86 -32.95
N GLU A 696 20.86 15.18 -32.99
CA GLU A 696 19.81 15.35 -34.00
C GLU A 696 18.69 16.31 -33.55
N ALA A 697 18.88 17.01 -32.43
CA ALA A 697 17.90 17.98 -31.95
C ALA A 697 17.79 19.18 -32.89
N ASN A 698 16.58 19.48 -33.34
CA ASN A 698 16.30 20.67 -34.18
C ASN A 698 16.15 21.96 -33.37
N THR A 699 16.13 21.88 -32.04
CA THR A 699 15.92 23.02 -31.13
C THR A 699 16.82 22.90 -29.91
N GLU A 700 17.46 24.01 -29.50
CA GLU A 700 18.31 24.02 -28.31
C GLU A 700 17.56 23.65 -27.02
N ALA A 701 16.24 23.88 -26.94
CA ALA A 701 15.44 23.51 -25.77
C ALA A 701 15.53 22.00 -25.43
N ILE A 702 15.65 21.12 -26.44
CA ILE A 702 15.81 19.68 -26.23
C ILE A 702 17.22 19.39 -25.67
N GLN A 703 18.25 20.03 -26.24
CA GLN A 703 19.65 19.89 -25.81
C GLN A 703 19.86 20.40 -24.38
N GLU A 704 19.26 21.54 -24.05
CA GLU A 704 19.24 22.10 -22.69
C GLU A 704 18.57 21.12 -21.72
N GLN A 705 17.40 20.57 -22.04
CA GLN A 705 16.70 19.64 -21.16
C GLN A 705 17.46 18.31 -20.96
N ILE A 706 18.08 17.76 -22.01
CA ILE A 706 18.97 16.59 -21.89
C ILE A 706 20.10 16.90 -20.91
N THR A 707 20.74 18.06 -21.09
CA THR A 707 21.86 18.49 -20.26
C THR A 707 21.42 18.71 -18.81
N ARG A 708 20.26 19.34 -18.58
CA ARG A 708 19.67 19.53 -17.26
C ARG A 708 19.42 18.20 -16.55
N VAL A 709 18.82 17.21 -17.22
CA VAL A 709 18.54 15.89 -16.63
C VAL A 709 19.83 15.15 -16.25
N LEU A 710 20.88 15.25 -17.06
CA LEU A 710 22.18 14.66 -16.73
C LEU A 710 22.85 15.41 -15.57
N LEU A 711 22.87 16.74 -15.62
CA LEU A 711 23.56 17.60 -14.67
C LEU A 711 22.90 17.56 -13.28
N GLU A 712 21.58 17.65 -13.19
CA GLU A 712 20.87 17.64 -11.90
C GLU A 712 21.16 16.36 -11.09
N ARG A 713 21.44 15.25 -11.80
CA ARG A 713 21.84 13.96 -11.21
C ARG A 713 23.31 13.89 -10.80
N LEU A 714 24.16 14.81 -11.25
CA LEU A 714 25.59 14.87 -10.94
C LEU A 714 25.94 15.92 -9.88
N ILE A 715 25.14 16.98 -9.75
CA ILE A 715 25.37 18.05 -8.75
C ILE A 715 25.01 17.64 -7.32
N VAL A 716 24.30 16.52 -7.15
CA VAL A 716 24.00 15.96 -5.83
C VAL A 716 25.19 15.19 -5.26
N ASN A 717 25.10 14.87 -3.97
CA ASN A 717 26.13 14.07 -3.30
C ASN A 717 26.23 12.67 -3.92
N ARG A 718 27.44 12.11 -3.88
CA ARG A 718 27.69 10.71 -4.24
C ARG A 718 26.73 9.76 -3.50
N PRO A 719 26.35 8.63 -4.11
CA PRO A 719 26.91 8.05 -5.34
C PRO A 719 26.30 8.61 -6.63
N HIS A 720 26.98 8.38 -7.74
CA HIS A 720 26.52 8.72 -9.10
C HIS A 720 26.49 7.43 -9.94
N PRO A 721 25.44 7.17 -10.74
CA PRO A 721 25.40 6.00 -11.62
C PRO A 721 26.54 6.02 -12.66
N TRP A 722 27.14 4.86 -12.95
CA TRP A 722 28.29 4.76 -13.85
C TRP A 722 27.96 5.24 -15.27
N GLY A 723 26.86 4.76 -15.85
CA GLY A 723 26.41 5.10 -17.20
C GLY A 723 26.00 6.55 -17.34
N LEU A 724 25.51 7.17 -16.27
CA LEU A 724 25.22 8.60 -16.21
C LEU A 724 26.51 9.40 -16.39
N LEU A 725 27.56 9.07 -15.62
CA LEU A 725 28.87 9.70 -15.75
C LEU A 725 29.46 9.50 -17.15
N ILE A 726 29.43 8.28 -17.67
CA ILE A 726 29.94 7.97 -19.02
C ILE A 726 29.23 8.81 -20.09
N THR A 727 27.91 8.86 -20.04
CA THR A 727 27.09 9.61 -21.02
C THR A 727 27.39 11.11 -20.95
N PHE A 728 27.50 11.67 -19.74
CA PHE A 728 27.82 13.08 -19.55
C PHE A 728 29.25 13.41 -19.99
N ILE A 729 30.23 12.57 -19.65
CA ILE A 729 31.63 12.72 -20.06
C ILE A 729 31.75 12.70 -21.59
N GLU A 730 31.06 11.78 -22.26
CA GLU A 730 31.05 11.68 -23.72
C GLU A 730 30.46 12.94 -24.36
N LEU A 731 29.34 13.44 -23.82
CA LEU A 731 28.68 14.66 -24.29
C LEU A 731 29.60 15.88 -24.26
N ILE A 732 30.35 16.07 -23.17
CA ILE A 732 31.21 17.26 -22.98
C ILE A 732 32.60 17.13 -23.62
N LYS A 733 33.11 15.91 -23.85
CA LYS A 733 34.46 15.68 -24.41
C LYS A 733 34.46 15.49 -25.91
N ASN A 734 33.44 14.85 -26.47
CA ASN A 734 33.42 14.56 -27.89
C ASN A 734 33.08 15.84 -28.69
N PRO A 735 34.00 16.36 -29.53
CA PRO A 735 33.80 17.62 -30.24
C PRO A 735 32.63 17.57 -31.22
N THR A 736 32.15 16.38 -31.59
CA THR A 736 31.01 16.18 -32.50
C THR A 736 29.74 16.86 -31.98
N TYR A 737 29.50 16.85 -30.66
CA TYR A 737 28.31 17.45 -30.07
C TYR A 737 28.37 18.97 -29.94
N LYS A 738 29.57 19.57 -30.13
CA LYS A 738 29.80 21.01 -29.97
C LYS A 738 29.21 21.59 -28.68
N PHE A 739 29.26 20.80 -27.59
CA PHE A 739 28.55 21.10 -26.34
C PHE A 739 28.82 22.53 -25.82
N TRP A 740 30.08 22.92 -25.78
CA TRP A 740 30.52 24.23 -25.29
C TRP A 740 30.18 25.41 -26.20
N ASN A 741 29.59 25.18 -27.38
CA ASN A 741 29.21 26.24 -28.31
C ASN A 741 27.73 26.65 -28.18
N HIS A 742 26.92 25.91 -27.42
CA HIS A 742 25.49 26.20 -27.27
C HIS A 742 25.23 27.34 -26.28
N GLU A 743 24.20 28.15 -26.52
CA GLU A 743 23.94 29.36 -25.72
C GLU A 743 23.55 29.02 -24.27
N PHE A 744 22.79 27.94 -24.05
CA PHE A 744 22.35 27.54 -22.71
C PHE A 744 23.51 27.16 -21.76
N VAL A 745 24.70 26.84 -22.28
CA VAL A 745 25.89 26.58 -21.46
C VAL A 745 26.46 27.88 -20.87
N HIS A 746 26.25 29.00 -21.59
CA HIS A 746 26.76 30.33 -21.26
C HIS A 746 25.68 31.28 -20.74
N CYS A 747 24.47 30.78 -20.49
CA CYS A 747 23.32 31.62 -20.14
C CYS A 747 23.46 32.35 -18.79
N ALA A 748 24.27 31.81 -17.87
CA ALA A 748 24.62 32.46 -16.61
C ALA A 748 26.04 32.05 -16.14
N PRO A 749 26.84 32.97 -15.58
CA PRO A 749 28.18 32.67 -15.09
C PRO A 749 28.23 31.55 -14.03
N GLU A 750 27.17 31.39 -13.25
CA GLU A 750 27.03 30.31 -12.27
C GLU A 750 26.88 28.94 -12.91
N ILE A 751 26.14 28.86 -14.02
CA ILE A 751 25.92 27.62 -14.78
C ILE A 751 27.20 27.23 -15.53
N GLU A 752 27.88 28.19 -16.14
CA GLU A 752 29.18 27.95 -16.78
C GLU A 752 30.20 27.40 -15.77
N LYS A 753 30.35 28.05 -14.61
CA LYS A 753 31.21 27.57 -13.51
C LYS A 753 30.82 26.19 -13.01
N LEU A 754 29.52 25.88 -12.97
CA LEU A 754 29.03 24.56 -12.56
C LEU A 754 29.45 23.49 -13.57
N PHE A 755 29.28 23.74 -14.87
CA PHE A 755 29.76 22.85 -15.92
C PHE A 755 31.27 22.68 -15.88
N GLU A 756 32.04 23.76 -15.72
CA GLU A 756 33.49 23.68 -15.56
C GLU A 756 33.90 22.91 -14.29
N SER A 757 33.15 23.03 -13.19
CA SER A 757 33.42 22.33 -11.93
C SER A 757 33.18 20.83 -12.08
N VAL A 758 32.03 20.45 -12.65
CA VAL A 758 31.71 19.05 -12.94
C VAL A 758 32.72 18.50 -13.97
N ALA A 759 33.00 19.24 -15.05
CA ALA A 759 33.99 18.86 -16.05
C ALA A 759 35.38 18.69 -15.42
N ARG A 760 35.86 19.61 -14.57
CA ARG A 760 37.14 19.48 -13.84
C ARG A 760 37.13 18.27 -12.90
N SER A 761 36.03 18.02 -12.19
CA SER A 761 35.89 16.83 -11.34
C SER A 761 35.90 15.53 -12.15
N CYS A 762 35.45 15.59 -13.41
CA CYS A 762 35.45 14.50 -14.38
C CYS A 762 36.68 14.44 -15.29
N MET A 763 37.59 15.41 -15.18
CA MET A 763 38.80 15.57 -15.97
C MET A 763 39.97 15.72 -14.99
N VAL A 764 40.35 14.65 -14.30
CA VAL A 764 41.57 14.69 -13.48
C VAL A 764 42.78 14.98 -14.39
N GLN A 765 43.54 16.01 -14.01
CA GLN A 765 44.81 16.41 -14.59
C GLN A 765 45.85 15.29 -14.45
N LYS A 766 46.76 15.21 -15.43
CA LYS A 766 47.96 14.35 -15.43
C LYS A 766 48.58 14.24 -14.02
N HIS A 767 48.91 13.00 -13.64
CA HIS A 767 49.81 12.62 -12.53
C HIS A 767 50.72 13.76 -12.05
N VAL A 768 50.48 14.26 -10.84
CA VAL A 768 51.55 14.86 -10.04
C VAL A 768 52.29 13.68 -9.40
N PRO A 769 53.62 13.53 -9.58
CA PRO A 769 54.36 12.46 -8.93
C PRO A 769 54.25 12.60 -7.40
N PRO A 770 54.24 11.50 -6.64
CA PRO A 770 54.20 11.58 -5.19
C PRO A 770 55.42 12.37 -4.67
N PRO A 771 55.25 13.21 -3.63
CA PRO A 771 56.39 13.79 -2.95
C PRO A 771 57.24 12.66 -2.36
N ALA A 772 58.56 12.76 -2.53
CA ALA A 772 59.50 11.82 -1.97
C ALA A 772 59.31 11.71 -0.45
N GLU A 773 59.41 10.49 0.07
CA GLU A 773 59.48 10.20 1.50
C GLU A 773 60.64 10.98 2.11
N ASN A 774 60.32 12.08 2.79
CA ASN A 774 61.00 12.61 3.96
C ASN A 774 60.28 13.90 4.36
N ASP A 775 59.36 13.78 5.31
CA ASP A 775 59.15 14.71 6.42
C ASP A 775 57.89 14.29 7.19
N LEU A 776 58.05 13.22 7.97
CA LEU A 776 57.18 12.91 9.11
C LEU A 776 57.92 13.35 10.37
N SER A 777 57.76 14.60 10.74
CA SER A 777 57.92 15.04 12.13
C SER A 777 56.88 16.11 12.43
N GLU A 778 56.06 15.80 13.44
CA GLU A 778 55.07 16.65 14.12
C GLU A 778 53.65 16.68 13.52
N LEU A 779 52.82 15.69 13.92
CA LEU A 779 51.63 15.88 14.76
C LEU A 779 50.99 14.55 15.16
#